data_AF-A0A834EB53-F1
#
_entry.id   AF-A0A834EB53-F1
#
_cell.length_a   1.000
_cell.length_b   1.000
_cell.length_c   1.000
_cell.angle_alpha   90.00
_cell.angle_beta   90.00
_cell.angle_gamma   90.00
#
_symmetry.space_group_name_H-M   'P 1'
#
loop_
_entity.id
_entity.type
_entity.pdbx_description
1 polymer ?
#
loop_
_entity_poly.entity_id
_entity_poly.type
_entity_poly.pdbx_seq_one_letter_code
_entity_poly.pdbx_strand_id
1 'polypeptide(L)'
;MFQQIFNIQLIYWPETICLEVYEINKRTSLLAKLYIPLPNNTELKSKTALEYVEFSSDELVIPEYGEVGSNVPFVLEGSGTEELCLFTSGKLSYSLSWALDENGIPLTPMSQSLRSAYCSVLKNVDARGVPGIPWLINTQKLFEWANEVKIDPNNPEYSDLMEFIMYMKHKGKDIPKYFRLEQLQDEFNFVSEEEMKKSKRFQLLQLRNSGQLDVFPLQQIPLYDREIPDSVFQECESQIEKDVSFSDVNSITAQRINSANFLKKMRKLIMKRIVKVSKFNLSDIVADYEEIVSASQLTDVVCKLVERRRKLKPQRKERKKVAAQTICDGDIKILIRILRAYNIPCRKTTVNRALDVPTYLTSSTSRLRRKETIKSVASDEILNEDTVHPFVEVSFQNTAYQTSTANGSHPCWNEEIKVDFISPAHDYSFSSLSKIKDNIYINIFDEMIIEKHEDHCFRNYSGHSYIRNNWLGSIVFPFSALLQQSEINGTFQVNIPPILLGYTWSKTYMSPKEDYNGQNLKECTFLNIFATIEPQISYVTCNPELDKFSDQIDVLYRAQIFKKSCKAIFPNRRIITTVFNDDGKQILVTRYIKALNPPQQLLDMFLHDSNATLDLIAHFVSLIPVMPDTLDENDGFDIWMTSERCINLAIGNKEEHAILLCNFFLYFGKKALVLLGTSMLEGHMAYVLTHETDEYLLWNPLTGQCHKQFDPFCPLQSVDCLFDDGNVWFNIQQNNTPMAVYFDYSKESFWKQLLPKNVQGTQAQSIQPEEIIYSDTNKSVVDDLKNRIERTLKCKIMEWRPKQPTRWNRQCTSVLRQILPRLELGTGSFVSSEEESEFDRLLQFYWIAGFPIQMPYTDIQSIVDAVYQTGIHSSEFPHTEFALAVYIHPYPNNILSVWVYLASLTRQQ
;
A
#
# COMPACT_ATOMS: atom_id res chain seq x y z
N MET A 1 18.41 10.32 -48.01
CA MET A 1 17.36 9.50 -47.37
C MET A 1 16.45 10.48 -46.65
N PHE A 2 15.16 10.55 -47.00
CA PHE A 2 14.25 11.55 -46.41
C PHE A 2 14.04 11.27 -44.92
N GLN A 3 14.10 12.31 -44.09
CA GLN A 3 13.84 12.19 -42.64
C GLN A 3 12.35 11.96 -42.35
N GLN A 4 11.46 12.56 -43.13
CA GLN A 4 10.00 12.46 -43.01
C GLN A 4 9.36 12.46 -44.40
N ILE A 5 8.22 11.77 -44.55
CA ILE A 5 7.44 11.68 -45.80
C ILE A 5 5.97 11.94 -45.44
N PHE A 6 5.33 12.86 -46.15
CA PHE A 6 3.93 13.21 -45.96
C PHE A 6 3.14 12.88 -47.23
N ASN A 7 2.05 12.13 -47.09
CA ASN A 7 1.12 11.86 -48.18
C ASN A 7 -0.07 12.82 -48.05
N ILE A 8 -0.26 13.68 -49.05
CA ILE A 8 -1.30 14.71 -49.03
C ILE A 8 -2.30 14.42 -50.15
N GLN A 9 -3.57 14.26 -49.80
CA GLN A 9 -4.66 14.17 -50.77
C GLN A 9 -5.24 15.56 -51.01
N LEU A 10 -5.15 16.06 -52.25
CA LEU A 10 -5.73 17.34 -52.62
C LEU A 10 -7.20 17.16 -53.00
N ILE A 11 -8.10 17.73 -52.21
CA ILE A 11 -9.55 17.79 -52.50
C ILE A 11 -9.88 19.02 -53.37
N TYR A 12 -9.21 20.14 -53.09
CA TYR A 12 -9.30 21.40 -53.81
C TYR A 12 -7.89 21.86 -54.19
N TRP A 13 -7.77 22.63 -55.27
CA TRP A 13 -6.48 23.09 -55.77
C TRP A 13 -5.92 24.24 -54.91
N PRO A 14 -4.80 24.06 -54.18
CA PRO A 14 -4.19 25.13 -53.41
C PRO A 14 -3.29 25.99 -54.30
N GLU A 15 -3.04 27.24 -53.93
CA GLU A 15 -2.10 28.11 -54.65
C GLU A 15 -0.64 27.82 -54.28
N THR A 16 -0.38 27.51 -53.00
CA THR A 16 0.96 27.16 -52.47
C THR A 16 0.85 26.19 -51.30
N ILE A 17 1.92 25.45 -51.00
CA ILE A 17 2.04 24.64 -49.78
C ILE A 17 2.86 25.43 -48.78
N CYS A 18 2.27 25.76 -47.63
CA CYS A 18 2.99 26.40 -46.52
C CYS A 18 3.54 25.33 -45.56
N LEU A 19 4.84 25.34 -45.31
CA LEU A 19 5.49 24.58 -44.24
C LEU A 19 5.83 25.52 -43.08
N GLU A 20 5.42 25.16 -41.87
CA GLU A 20 5.73 25.92 -40.66
C GLU A 20 6.84 25.20 -39.88
N VAL A 21 7.94 25.90 -39.61
CA VAL A 21 9.10 25.37 -38.88
C VAL A 21 8.96 25.80 -37.42
N TYR A 22 8.95 24.82 -36.51
CA TYR A 22 8.83 25.05 -35.07
C TYR A 22 10.11 24.64 -34.34
N GLU A 23 10.50 25.41 -33.32
CA GLU A 23 11.49 24.99 -32.33
C GLU A 23 10.80 24.16 -31.25
N ILE A 24 11.37 23.01 -30.89
CA ILE A 24 10.86 22.16 -29.81
C ILE A 24 11.80 22.29 -28.60
N ASN A 25 11.46 23.20 -27.69
CA ASN A 25 11.97 23.26 -26.33
C ASN A 25 10.83 22.94 -25.34
N LYS A 26 10.97 23.29 -24.04
CA LYS A 26 9.88 23.15 -23.04
C LYS A 26 8.54 23.81 -23.47
N ARG A 27 8.57 24.71 -24.46
CA ARG A 27 7.41 25.26 -25.19
C ARG A 27 7.74 25.24 -26.70
N THR A 28 6.73 25.04 -27.54
CA THR A 28 6.87 25.08 -29.00
C THR A 28 6.71 26.52 -29.52
N SER A 29 7.75 27.08 -30.16
CA SER A 29 7.71 28.40 -30.81
C SER A 29 7.77 28.24 -32.33
N LEU A 30 7.05 29.09 -33.06
CA LEU A 30 7.09 29.14 -34.52
C LEU A 30 8.31 29.96 -34.95
N LEU A 31 9.25 29.34 -35.67
CA LEU A 31 10.48 29.98 -36.13
C LEU A 31 10.32 30.64 -37.50
N ALA A 32 9.67 29.97 -38.46
CA ALA A 32 9.53 30.45 -39.84
C ALA A 32 8.36 29.79 -40.58
N LYS A 33 7.82 30.49 -41.60
CA LYS A 33 6.87 29.95 -42.58
C LYS A 33 7.49 29.92 -43.97
N LEU A 34 7.43 28.77 -44.62
CA LEU A 34 8.05 28.50 -45.91
C LEU A 34 6.98 28.16 -46.94
N TYR A 35 6.94 28.89 -48.04
CA TYR A 35 5.97 28.66 -49.11
C TYR A 35 6.63 27.92 -50.27
N ILE A 36 6.14 26.72 -50.55
CA ILE A 36 6.64 25.83 -51.60
C ILE A 36 5.66 25.85 -52.79
N PRO A 37 6.14 26.01 -54.03
CA PRO A 37 5.31 25.94 -55.22
C PRO A 37 4.82 24.50 -55.48
N LEU A 38 3.63 24.36 -56.05
CA LEU A 38 3.15 23.05 -56.49
C LEU A 38 4.00 22.48 -57.65
N PRO A 39 4.16 21.15 -57.75
CA PRO A 39 4.94 20.54 -58.81
C PRO A 39 4.18 20.61 -60.14
N ASN A 40 4.90 20.93 -61.22
CA ASN A 40 4.35 20.97 -62.58
C ASN A 40 3.73 19.62 -62.98
N ASN A 41 2.63 19.64 -63.74
CA ASN A 41 1.88 18.44 -64.16
C ASN A 41 2.69 17.44 -65.00
N THR A 42 3.83 17.87 -65.55
CA THR A 42 4.70 17.07 -66.43
C THR A 42 6.01 16.61 -65.77
N GLU A 43 6.31 17.06 -64.55
CA GLU A 43 7.59 16.75 -63.89
C GLU A 43 7.45 15.61 -62.86
N LEU A 44 7.88 14.42 -63.25
CA LEU A 44 8.17 13.32 -62.33
C LEU A 44 9.58 13.52 -61.76
N LYS A 45 9.72 14.29 -60.68
CA LYS A 45 11.00 14.39 -59.96
C LYS A 45 11.31 13.05 -59.31
N SER A 46 12.41 12.43 -59.72
CA SER A 46 12.95 11.24 -59.04
C SER A 46 13.36 11.61 -57.62
N LYS A 47 13.25 10.66 -56.68
CA LYS A 47 13.57 10.81 -55.23
C LYS A 47 14.97 11.38 -54.91
N THR A 48 15.81 11.60 -55.92
CA THR A 48 17.20 12.06 -55.83
C THR A 48 17.40 13.55 -56.07
N ALA A 49 16.42 14.28 -56.62
CA ALA A 49 16.52 15.74 -56.77
C ALA A 49 15.93 16.45 -55.53
N LEU A 50 16.81 16.93 -54.65
CA LEU A 50 16.46 17.74 -53.49
C LEU A 50 16.51 19.23 -53.87
N GLU A 51 15.42 19.94 -53.59
CA GLU A 51 15.38 21.40 -53.63
C GLU A 51 15.62 21.95 -52.23
N TYR A 52 16.13 23.19 -52.16
CA TYR A 52 16.43 23.85 -50.90
C TYR A 52 15.66 25.16 -50.82
N VAL A 53 14.97 25.38 -49.71
CA VAL A 53 14.43 26.69 -49.35
C VAL A 53 15.19 27.19 -48.13
N GLU A 54 15.73 28.40 -48.23
CA GLU A 54 16.40 29.07 -47.13
C GLU A 54 15.37 29.87 -46.33
N PHE A 55 15.51 29.89 -45.01
CA PHE A 55 14.71 30.73 -44.12
C PHE A 55 15.59 31.50 -43.16
N SER A 56 15.08 32.64 -42.72
CA SER A 56 15.61 33.44 -41.62
C SER A 56 14.45 33.84 -40.71
N SER A 57 14.59 33.57 -39.42
CA SER A 57 13.65 33.98 -38.38
C SER A 57 13.98 35.38 -37.87
N ASP A 58 12.95 36.16 -37.58
CA ASP A 58 13.01 37.47 -36.93
C ASP A 58 12.96 37.38 -35.39
N GLU A 59 12.91 36.17 -34.82
CA GLU A 59 12.86 35.95 -33.38
C GLU A 59 14.11 36.49 -32.68
N LEU A 60 13.89 37.24 -31.60
CA LEU A 60 14.95 37.88 -30.82
C LEU A 60 15.35 36.97 -29.64
N VAL A 61 16.59 36.49 -29.66
CA VAL A 61 17.13 35.56 -28.65
C VAL A 61 18.35 36.21 -27.99
N ILE A 62 18.22 36.60 -26.72
CA ILE A 62 19.31 37.19 -25.93
C ILE A 62 19.88 36.11 -24.99
N PRO A 63 21.12 35.63 -25.19
CA PRO A 63 21.75 34.68 -24.29
C PRO A 63 22.19 35.36 -22.97
N GLU A 64 22.12 34.63 -21.86
CA GLU A 64 22.42 35.18 -20.52
C GLU A 64 23.92 35.45 -20.28
N TYR A 65 24.81 34.86 -21.09
CA TYR A 65 26.26 34.81 -20.82
C TYR A 65 27.13 35.40 -21.95
N GLY A 66 26.86 36.64 -22.37
CA GLY A 66 27.78 37.43 -23.23
C GLY A 66 28.05 36.86 -24.62
N GLU A 67 27.33 35.82 -25.04
CA GLU A 67 27.34 35.28 -26.39
C GLU A 67 26.55 36.18 -27.34
N VAL A 68 26.76 36.02 -28.64
CA VAL A 68 26.03 36.76 -29.67
C VAL A 68 24.65 36.11 -29.85
N GLY A 69 23.60 36.85 -29.52
CA GLY A 69 22.21 36.44 -29.67
C GLY A 69 21.67 36.53 -31.10
N SER A 70 20.50 35.92 -31.34
CA SER A 70 19.80 36.05 -32.62
C SER A 70 19.00 37.35 -32.68
N ASN A 71 19.12 38.06 -33.81
CA ASN A 71 18.53 39.38 -34.03
C ASN A 71 18.97 40.43 -32.98
N VAL A 72 20.19 40.27 -32.45
CA VAL A 72 20.83 41.21 -31.52
C VAL A 72 22.03 41.87 -32.21
N PRO A 73 22.10 43.22 -32.29
CA PRO A 73 23.24 43.91 -32.88
C PRO A 73 24.48 43.77 -32.00
N PHE A 74 25.62 43.44 -32.61
CA PHE A 74 26.91 43.37 -31.93
C PHE A 74 28.03 43.89 -32.83
N VAL A 75 29.14 44.29 -32.21
CA VAL A 75 30.31 44.85 -32.91
C VAL A 75 31.43 43.83 -32.89
N LEU A 76 31.96 43.46 -34.05
CA LEU A 76 33.13 42.59 -34.16
C LEU A 76 34.41 43.43 -33.92
N GLU A 77 35.24 42.98 -32.98
CA GLU A 77 36.48 43.66 -32.61
C GLU A 77 37.48 43.59 -33.79
N GLY A 78 37.53 44.65 -34.62
CA GLY A 78 38.38 44.72 -35.81
C GLY A 78 37.86 45.61 -36.95
N SER A 79 36.56 45.90 -37.00
CA SER A 79 35.93 46.83 -37.95
C SER A 79 35.18 47.92 -37.19
N GLY A 80 35.85 49.04 -36.90
CA GLY A 80 35.45 50.01 -35.87
C GLY A 80 34.17 50.83 -36.07
N THR A 81 33.21 50.47 -36.93
CA THR A 81 31.96 51.25 -37.10
C THR A 81 30.72 50.49 -37.60
N GLU A 82 30.75 49.17 -37.84
CA GLU A 82 29.57 48.43 -38.35
C GLU A 82 28.97 47.51 -37.28
N GLU A 83 27.70 47.77 -36.92
CA GLU A 83 26.88 46.85 -36.12
C GLU A 83 26.37 45.71 -37.01
N LEU A 84 26.71 44.47 -36.66
CA LEU A 84 26.25 43.26 -37.35
C LEU A 84 25.10 42.61 -36.57
N CYS A 85 24.10 42.09 -37.28
CA CYS A 85 23.02 41.29 -36.72
C CYS A 85 23.03 39.89 -37.33
N LEU A 86 23.06 38.85 -36.51
CA LEU A 86 22.91 37.46 -36.97
C LEU A 86 21.48 36.98 -36.74
N PHE A 87 20.83 36.45 -37.78
CA PHE A 87 19.50 35.86 -37.70
C PHE A 87 19.58 34.34 -37.63
N THR A 88 18.66 33.73 -36.88
CA THR A 88 18.49 32.27 -36.88
C THR A 88 18.03 31.87 -38.28
N SER A 89 18.89 31.20 -39.02
CA SER A 89 18.67 30.87 -40.41
C SER A 89 19.04 29.42 -40.69
N GLY A 90 18.38 28.83 -41.69
CA GLY A 90 18.57 27.43 -42.03
C GLY A 90 18.17 27.14 -43.47
N LYS A 91 18.54 25.95 -43.95
CA LYS A 91 18.14 25.44 -45.27
C LYS A 91 17.29 24.20 -45.11
N LEU A 92 16.05 24.24 -45.57
CA LEU A 92 15.17 23.08 -45.62
C LEU A 92 15.35 22.38 -46.96
N SER A 93 15.76 21.11 -46.93
CA SER A 93 15.78 20.26 -48.12
C SER A 93 14.45 19.53 -48.27
N TYR A 94 13.80 19.65 -49.43
CA TYR A 94 12.53 18.99 -49.72
C TYR A 94 12.54 18.39 -51.13
N SER A 95 11.63 17.45 -51.37
CA SER A 95 11.32 16.93 -52.70
C SER A 95 9.82 16.74 -52.78
N LEU A 96 9.19 17.38 -53.76
CA LEU A 96 7.75 17.36 -53.96
C LEU A 96 7.46 16.71 -55.32
N SER A 97 6.68 15.64 -55.32
CA SER A 97 6.31 14.90 -56.52
C SER A 97 4.91 14.31 -56.41
N TRP A 98 4.27 14.10 -57.55
CA TRP A 98 2.98 13.42 -57.63
C TRP A 98 3.15 11.93 -57.33
N ALA A 99 2.25 11.37 -56.50
CA ALA A 99 2.21 9.94 -56.23
C ALA A 99 1.92 9.15 -57.51
N LEU A 100 2.45 7.94 -57.61
CA LEU A 100 2.21 7.03 -58.74
C LEU A 100 1.06 6.07 -58.40
N ASP A 101 0.21 5.76 -59.38
CA ASP A 101 -0.75 4.65 -59.26
C ASP A 101 -0.04 3.27 -59.35
N GLU A 102 -0.80 2.19 -59.17
CA GLU A 102 -0.28 0.80 -59.26
C GLU A 102 0.33 0.46 -60.63
N ASN A 103 0.05 1.26 -61.67
CA ASN A 103 0.56 1.10 -63.03
C ASN A 103 1.74 2.04 -63.36
N GLY A 104 2.22 2.82 -62.38
CA GLY A 104 3.34 3.75 -62.55
C GLY A 104 2.97 5.07 -63.23
N ILE A 105 1.69 5.44 -63.27
CA ILE A 105 1.18 6.70 -63.83
C ILE A 105 1.08 7.74 -62.70
N PRO A 106 1.61 8.96 -62.87
CA PRO A 106 1.47 10.01 -61.87
C PRO A 106 0.00 10.40 -61.68
N LEU A 107 -0.44 10.45 -60.43
CA LEU A 107 -1.75 10.93 -59.97
C LEU A 107 -1.82 12.46 -60.06
N THR A 108 -1.51 13.01 -61.24
CA THR A 108 -1.68 14.43 -61.56
C THR A 108 -3.14 14.71 -61.89
N PRO A 109 -3.63 15.94 -61.67
CA PRO A 109 -4.96 16.32 -62.16
C PRO A 109 -4.96 16.31 -63.69
N MET A 110 -5.75 15.43 -64.30
CA MET A 110 -6.06 15.50 -65.73
C MET A 110 -6.73 16.85 -66.02
N SER A 111 -6.27 17.56 -67.04
CA SER A 111 -6.87 18.81 -67.52
C SER A 111 -8.40 18.67 -67.55
N GLN A 112 -9.09 19.52 -66.79
CA GLN A 112 -10.54 19.53 -66.65
C GLN A 112 -11.21 19.48 -68.03
N SER A 113 -11.73 18.32 -68.43
CA SER A 113 -12.69 18.29 -69.53
C SER A 113 -13.81 17.25 -69.43
N LEU A 114 -13.76 16.19 -68.60
CA LEU A 114 -14.87 15.20 -68.61
C LEU A 114 -15.25 14.50 -67.28
N ARG A 115 -14.55 14.69 -66.15
CA ARG A 115 -14.88 13.97 -64.89
C ARG A 115 -15.53 14.80 -63.78
N SER A 116 -15.52 16.14 -63.84
CA SER A 116 -16.14 16.99 -62.80
C SER A 116 -17.66 17.17 -62.94
N ALA A 117 -18.24 16.82 -64.10
CA ALA A 117 -19.69 16.87 -64.29
C ALA A 117 -20.42 15.74 -63.52
N TYR A 118 -19.80 14.57 -63.36
CA TYR A 118 -20.51 13.40 -62.82
C TYR A 118 -20.58 13.30 -61.29
N CYS A 119 -19.73 14.02 -60.55
CA CYS A 119 -19.74 14.00 -59.07
C CYS A 119 -20.39 15.25 -58.43
N SER A 120 -20.69 16.29 -59.21
CA SER A 120 -21.34 17.51 -58.71
C SER A 120 -22.88 17.39 -58.68
N VAL A 121 -23.46 16.50 -59.48
CA VAL A 121 -24.92 16.34 -59.64
C VAL A 121 -25.58 15.64 -58.45
N LEU A 122 -24.87 14.79 -57.71
CA LEU A 122 -25.40 14.16 -56.47
C LEU A 122 -25.52 15.13 -55.28
N LYS A 123 -24.88 16.31 -55.33
CA LYS A 123 -24.95 17.30 -54.23
C LYS A 123 -26.11 18.30 -54.36
N ASN A 124 -26.74 18.41 -55.53
CA ASN A 124 -27.73 19.47 -55.81
C ASN A 124 -29.13 18.98 -56.24
N VAL A 125 -29.41 17.67 -56.27
CA VAL A 125 -30.80 17.20 -56.44
C VAL A 125 -31.53 17.36 -55.11
N ASP A 126 -32.14 18.53 -54.93
CA ASP A 126 -33.03 18.82 -53.82
C ASP A 126 -34.28 17.93 -53.96
N ALA A 127 -34.37 16.87 -53.15
CA ALA A 127 -35.39 15.82 -53.22
C ALA A 127 -36.85 16.30 -52.94
N ARG A 128 -37.09 17.61 -52.95
CA ARG A 128 -38.40 18.27 -52.74
C ARG A 128 -38.77 19.28 -53.83
N GLY A 129 -37.96 19.44 -54.88
CA GLY A 129 -38.10 20.52 -55.86
C GLY A 129 -38.96 20.25 -57.11
N VAL A 130 -39.40 19.01 -57.36
CA VAL A 130 -40.27 18.70 -58.52
C VAL A 130 -41.72 18.53 -58.06
N PRO A 131 -42.67 19.43 -58.42
CA PRO A 131 -44.06 19.32 -58.01
C PRO A 131 -44.72 18.10 -58.66
N GLY A 132 -45.22 17.16 -57.85
CA GLY A 132 -46.15 16.11 -58.31
C GLY A 132 -45.64 14.68 -58.40
N ILE A 133 -44.43 14.34 -57.91
CA ILE A 133 -43.91 12.95 -57.92
C ILE A 133 -43.56 12.48 -56.49
N PRO A 134 -44.50 11.89 -55.73
CA PRO A 134 -44.29 11.51 -54.32
C PRO A 134 -43.40 10.27 -54.07
N TRP A 135 -42.83 9.63 -55.10
CA TRP A 135 -42.19 8.29 -55.01
C TRP A 135 -40.76 8.20 -55.57
N LEU A 136 -39.97 9.29 -55.50
CA LEU A 136 -38.54 9.29 -55.86
C LEU A 136 -37.66 8.29 -55.07
N ILE A 137 -38.23 7.60 -54.07
CA ILE A 137 -37.55 6.63 -53.20
C ILE A 137 -37.60 5.20 -53.80
N ASN A 138 -38.48 4.91 -54.77
CA ASN A 138 -38.51 3.60 -55.46
C ASN A 138 -38.02 3.71 -56.90
N THR A 139 -36.75 3.31 -57.11
CA THR A 139 -36.03 3.44 -58.37
C THR A 139 -36.69 2.67 -59.53
N GLN A 140 -37.32 1.52 -59.28
CA GLN A 140 -38.00 0.74 -60.31
C GLN A 140 -39.26 1.44 -60.86
N LYS A 141 -40.07 2.02 -59.97
CA LYS A 141 -41.26 2.80 -60.39
C LYS A 141 -40.89 4.10 -61.10
N LEU A 142 -39.73 4.67 -60.77
CA LEU A 142 -39.20 5.86 -61.45
C LEU A 142 -38.81 5.56 -62.90
N PHE A 143 -38.19 4.39 -63.16
CA PHE A 143 -37.92 3.94 -64.53
C PHE A 143 -39.19 3.62 -65.31
N GLU A 144 -40.20 3.00 -64.69
CA GLU A 144 -41.50 2.74 -65.32
C GLU A 144 -42.20 4.05 -65.69
N TRP A 145 -42.28 5.00 -64.76
CA TRP A 145 -42.84 6.33 -64.99
C TRP A 145 -42.10 7.12 -66.08
N ALA A 146 -40.76 7.13 -66.07
CA ALA A 146 -39.97 7.85 -67.07
C ALA A 146 -40.18 7.30 -68.50
N ASN A 147 -40.39 5.98 -68.63
CA ASN A 147 -40.71 5.35 -69.90
C ASN A 147 -42.17 5.62 -70.35
N GLU A 148 -43.12 5.74 -69.42
CA GLU A 148 -44.52 6.07 -69.71
C GLU A 148 -44.71 7.52 -70.17
N VAL A 149 -44.00 8.47 -69.55
CA VAL A 149 -44.18 9.91 -69.81
C VAL A 149 -43.42 10.41 -71.05
N LYS A 150 -42.51 9.60 -71.64
CA LYS A 150 -41.69 9.96 -72.81
C LYS A 150 -41.06 11.35 -72.67
N ILE A 151 -40.30 11.53 -71.59
CA ILE A 151 -39.59 12.78 -71.30
C ILE A 151 -38.60 13.08 -72.43
N ASP A 152 -38.60 14.32 -72.92
CA ASP A 152 -37.67 14.79 -73.95
C ASP A 152 -36.23 14.81 -73.39
N PRO A 153 -35.28 14.04 -73.95
CA PRO A 153 -33.91 13.97 -73.46
C PRO A 153 -33.13 15.28 -73.54
N ASN A 154 -33.59 16.24 -74.35
CA ASN A 154 -32.88 17.51 -74.56
C ASN A 154 -33.57 18.69 -73.86
N ASN A 155 -34.57 18.44 -73.01
CA ASN A 155 -35.19 19.49 -72.23
C ASN A 155 -34.29 19.87 -71.03
N PRO A 156 -33.81 21.13 -70.94
CA PRO A 156 -32.92 21.56 -69.87
C PRO A 156 -33.55 21.49 -68.46
N GLU A 157 -34.89 21.53 -68.34
CA GLU A 157 -35.56 21.39 -67.03
C GLU A 157 -35.46 19.99 -66.43
N TYR A 158 -35.24 18.95 -67.26
CA TYR A 158 -35.18 17.55 -66.81
C TYR A 158 -33.77 16.94 -66.94
N SER A 159 -32.76 17.78 -67.23
CA SER A 159 -31.36 17.37 -67.43
C SER A 159 -30.81 16.57 -66.24
N ASP A 160 -30.98 17.11 -65.03
CA ASP A 160 -30.46 16.49 -63.80
C ASP A 160 -31.11 15.14 -63.50
N LEU A 161 -32.41 15.02 -63.82
CA LEU A 161 -33.19 13.79 -63.63
C LEU A 161 -32.76 12.72 -64.64
N MET A 162 -32.43 13.12 -65.88
CA MET A 162 -31.96 12.21 -66.92
C MET A 162 -30.53 11.72 -66.67
N GLU A 163 -29.64 12.57 -66.17
CA GLU A 163 -28.31 12.16 -65.72
C GLU A 163 -28.37 11.16 -64.56
N PHE A 164 -29.29 11.36 -63.60
CA PHE A 164 -29.52 10.42 -62.50
C PHE A 164 -30.03 9.06 -62.99
N ILE A 165 -30.98 9.03 -63.93
CA ILE A 165 -31.49 7.81 -64.58
C ILE A 165 -30.36 7.06 -65.32
N MET A 166 -29.48 7.78 -66.03
CA MET A 166 -28.33 7.18 -66.72
C MET A 166 -27.30 6.61 -65.75
N TYR A 167 -26.97 7.32 -64.66
CA TYR A 167 -26.07 6.84 -63.62
C TYR A 167 -26.58 5.54 -62.96
N MET A 168 -27.87 5.48 -62.63
CA MET A 168 -28.47 4.30 -61.99
C MET A 168 -28.54 3.10 -62.95
N LYS A 169 -28.75 3.32 -64.27
CA LYS A 169 -28.60 2.25 -65.28
C LYS A 169 -27.18 1.69 -65.34
N HIS A 170 -26.17 2.53 -65.13
CA HIS A 170 -24.76 2.12 -65.13
C HIS A 170 -24.32 1.38 -63.85
N LYS A 171 -24.92 1.67 -62.68
CA LYS A 171 -24.62 0.99 -61.40
C LYS A 171 -25.43 -0.27 -61.10
N GLY A 172 -26.31 -0.69 -62.01
CA GLY A 172 -27.34 -1.73 -61.79
C GLY A 172 -26.89 -3.19 -61.60
N LYS A 173 -25.78 -3.49 -60.90
CA LYS A 173 -25.44 -4.88 -60.54
C LYS A 173 -25.21 -5.19 -59.06
N ASP A 174 -24.96 -4.23 -58.17
CA ASP A 174 -24.88 -4.51 -56.74
C ASP A 174 -25.40 -3.32 -55.92
N ILE A 175 -26.68 -3.37 -55.54
CA ILE A 175 -27.26 -2.47 -54.54
C ILE A 175 -27.62 -3.34 -53.32
N PRO A 176 -27.02 -3.12 -52.14
CA PRO A 176 -27.38 -3.87 -50.94
C PRO A 176 -28.83 -3.55 -50.50
N LYS A 177 -29.59 -4.59 -50.15
CA LYS A 177 -31.03 -4.53 -49.80
C LYS A 177 -31.35 -3.91 -48.42
N TYR A 178 -30.45 -3.13 -47.82
CA TYR A 178 -30.68 -2.53 -46.51
C TYR A 178 -30.23 -1.06 -46.46
N PHE A 179 -30.93 -0.28 -45.63
CA PHE A 179 -30.69 1.15 -45.43
C PHE A 179 -29.38 1.35 -44.65
N ARG A 180 -28.39 2.04 -45.21
CA ARG A 180 -27.20 2.51 -44.48
C ARG A 180 -27.40 3.98 -44.10
N LEU A 181 -27.39 4.28 -42.80
CA LEU A 181 -27.53 5.64 -42.27
C LEU A 181 -26.36 6.56 -42.63
N GLU A 182 -25.16 6.01 -42.88
CA GLU A 182 -23.93 6.77 -43.12
C GLU A 182 -23.19 6.21 -44.36
N GLN A 183 -23.74 6.50 -45.55
CA GLN A 183 -23.30 5.93 -46.83
C GLN A 183 -21.88 6.36 -47.26
N LEU A 184 -21.34 7.43 -46.67
CA LEU A 184 -20.05 8.03 -47.01
C LEU A 184 -18.97 7.79 -45.95
N GLN A 185 -19.25 7.06 -44.86
CA GLN A 185 -18.30 6.93 -43.74
C GLN A 185 -17.01 6.21 -44.14
N ASP A 186 -17.11 5.23 -45.03
CA ASP A 186 -15.94 4.56 -45.61
C ASP A 186 -15.05 5.53 -46.41
N GLU A 187 -15.63 6.58 -47.03
CA GLU A 187 -14.89 7.62 -47.78
C GLU A 187 -14.24 8.67 -46.85
N PHE A 188 -14.71 8.80 -45.61
CA PHE A 188 -14.18 9.74 -44.60
C PHE A 188 -13.22 9.09 -43.59
N ASN A 189 -13.03 7.76 -43.65
CA ASN A 189 -12.09 7.06 -42.79
C ASN A 189 -10.64 7.31 -43.25
N PHE A 190 -9.93 8.17 -42.53
CA PHE A 190 -8.50 8.41 -42.76
C PHE A 190 -7.63 7.18 -42.45
N VAL A 191 -8.10 6.29 -41.57
CA VAL A 191 -7.39 5.11 -41.05
C VAL A 191 -8.40 4.01 -40.77
N SER A 192 -8.01 2.73 -40.92
CA SER A 192 -8.88 1.59 -40.57
C SER A 192 -9.10 1.49 -39.05
N GLU A 193 -10.22 0.90 -38.61
CA GLU A 193 -10.45 0.70 -37.16
C GLU A 193 -9.34 -0.16 -36.50
N GLU A 194 -8.76 -1.11 -37.23
CA GLU A 194 -7.69 -1.96 -36.72
C GLU A 194 -6.39 -1.18 -36.51
N GLU A 195 -6.04 -0.30 -37.45
CA GLU A 195 -4.87 0.58 -37.32
C GLU A 195 -5.09 1.63 -36.23
N MET A 196 -6.31 2.15 -36.09
CA MET A 196 -6.65 3.09 -35.02
C MET A 196 -6.57 2.42 -33.64
N LYS A 197 -7.02 1.17 -33.50
CA LYS A 197 -6.87 0.37 -32.28
C LYS A 197 -5.40 0.03 -31.98
N LYS A 198 -4.55 -0.09 -32.99
CA LYS A 198 -3.10 -0.34 -32.82
C LYS A 198 -2.30 0.91 -32.43
N SER A 199 -2.84 2.12 -32.60
CA SER A 199 -2.13 3.35 -32.23
C SER A 199 -1.99 3.48 -30.72
N LYS A 200 -0.74 3.62 -30.25
CA LYS A 200 -0.41 3.79 -28.83
C LYS A 200 -1.05 5.06 -28.27
N ARG A 201 -0.96 6.16 -29.02
CA ARG A 201 -1.56 7.43 -28.63
C ARG A 201 -3.08 7.35 -28.46
N PHE A 202 -3.76 6.65 -29.35
CA PHE A 202 -5.22 6.47 -29.26
C PHE A 202 -5.61 5.64 -28.03
N GLN A 203 -4.89 4.54 -27.77
CA GLN A 203 -5.08 3.75 -26.54
C GLN A 203 -4.85 4.60 -25.29
N LEU A 204 -3.79 5.41 -25.27
CA LEU A 204 -3.46 6.29 -24.14
C LEU A 204 -4.53 7.38 -23.92
N LEU A 205 -5.11 7.92 -25.00
CA LEU A 205 -6.27 8.82 -24.93
C LEU A 205 -7.51 8.13 -24.35
N GLN A 206 -7.77 6.88 -24.73
CA GLN A 206 -8.87 6.09 -24.15
C GLN A 206 -8.64 5.81 -22.66
N LEU A 207 -7.41 5.44 -22.28
CA LEU A 207 -7.02 5.24 -20.87
C LEU A 207 -7.11 6.54 -20.05
N ARG A 208 -6.84 7.69 -20.67
CA ARG A 208 -7.05 9.01 -20.06
C ARG A 208 -8.54 9.29 -19.86
N ASN A 209 -9.36 9.02 -20.86
CA ASN A 209 -10.81 9.20 -20.77
C ASN A 209 -11.45 8.27 -19.74
N SER A 210 -10.99 7.03 -19.63
CA SER A 210 -11.41 6.08 -18.59
C SER A 210 -10.83 6.42 -17.21
N GLY A 211 -9.81 7.30 -17.16
CA GLY A 211 -9.14 7.75 -15.95
C GLY A 211 -8.31 6.65 -15.28
N GLN A 212 -7.67 5.78 -16.06
CA GLN A 212 -6.78 4.72 -15.57
C GLN A 212 -5.30 5.15 -15.52
N LEU A 213 -4.94 6.28 -16.13
CA LEU A 213 -3.59 6.87 -16.06
C LEU A 213 -3.48 7.77 -14.81
N ASP A 214 -2.94 7.24 -13.71
CA ASP A 214 -2.84 7.96 -12.42
C ASP A 214 -1.50 8.71 -12.23
N VAL A 215 -0.48 8.55 -13.09
CA VAL A 215 0.89 9.05 -12.80
C VAL A 215 1.31 10.29 -13.59
N PHE A 216 0.50 10.78 -14.53
CA PHE A 216 0.85 11.97 -15.32
C PHE A 216 -0.06 13.16 -14.98
N PRO A 217 0.30 14.01 -13.99
CA PRO A 217 -0.34 15.30 -13.84
C PRO A 217 -0.06 16.11 -15.13
N LEU A 218 -1.11 16.35 -15.91
CA LEU A 218 -1.20 17.42 -16.91
C LEU A 218 -0.10 17.49 -17.99
N GLN A 219 0.62 16.41 -18.29
CA GLN A 219 1.53 16.40 -19.44
C GLN A 219 0.73 16.27 -20.74
N GLN A 220 1.07 17.08 -21.75
CA GLN A 220 0.52 16.92 -23.10
C GLN A 220 0.84 15.51 -23.60
N ILE A 221 -0.15 14.82 -24.17
CA ILE A 221 0.10 13.50 -24.76
C ILE A 221 1.00 13.71 -25.97
N PRO A 222 2.16 13.02 -26.05
CA PRO A 222 3.11 13.16 -27.15
C PRO A 222 2.44 13.03 -28.51
N LEU A 223 2.95 13.76 -29.50
CA LEU A 223 2.34 13.78 -30.83
C LEU A 223 2.54 12.44 -31.54
N TYR A 224 3.70 11.81 -31.33
CA TYR A 224 4.14 10.61 -32.04
C TYR A 224 4.15 9.38 -31.14
N ASP A 225 3.67 8.24 -31.66
CA ASP A 225 3.64 6.95 -30.94
C ASP A 225 5.03 6.47 -30.48
N ARG A 226 6.10 6.94 -31.13
CA ARG A 226 7.50 6.59 -30.77
C ARG A 226 7.97 7.26 -29.47
N GLU A 227 7.34 8.36 -29.09
CA GLU A 227 7.65 9.11 -27.86
C GLU A 227 6.90 8.55 -26.65
N ILE A 228 6.00 7.57 -26.86
CA ILE A 228 5.24 6.91 -25.82
C ILE A 228 5.98 5.61 -25.42
N PRO A 229 6.58 5.55 -24.22
CA PRO A 229 7.26 4.34 -23.75
C PRO A 229 6.27 3.18 -23.56
N ASP A 230 6.71 1.96 -23.89
CA ASP A 230 5.89 0.75 -23.72
C ASP A 230 5.59 0.41 -22.25
N SER A 231 6.40 0.91 -21.31
CA SER A 231 6.18 0.74 -19.88
C SER A 231 4.86 1.32 -19.37
N VAL A 232 4.30 2.33 -20.04
CA VAL A 232 3.04 2.98 -19.65
C VAL A 232 1.85 2.02 -19.75
N PHE A 233 1.90 1.04 -20.66
CA PHE A 233 0.81 0.10 -20.89
C PHE A 233 0.91 -1.15 -19.98
N GLN A 234 2.11 -1.52 -19.53
CA GLN A 234 2.34 -2.68 -18.66
C GLN A 234 1.64 -2.56 -17.29
N GLU A 235 1.62 -1.37 -16.69
CA GLU A 235 0.92 -1.15 -15.42
C GLU A 235 -0.60 -1.35 -15.55
N CYS A 236 -1.20 -0.82 -16.62
CA CYS A 236 -2.63 -0.97 -16.91
C CYS A 236 -3.01 -2.44 -17.18
N GLU A 237 -2.22 -3.16 -17.96
CA GLU A 237 -2.44 -4.57 -18.26
C GLU A 237 -2.36 -5.43 -16.99
N SER A 238 -1.37 -5.16 -16.12
CA SER A 238 -1.22 -5.88 -14.84
C SER A 238 -2.40 -5.67 -13.88
N GLN A 239 -3.07 -4.52 -13.96
CA GLN A 239 -4.24 -4.20 -13.15
C GLN A 239 -5.48 -4.96 -13.65
N ILE A 240 -5.60 -5.16 -14.97
CA ILE A 240 -6.70 -5.89 -15.60
C ILE A 240 -6.54 -7.41 -15.38
N GLU A 241 -5.32 -7.95 -15.47
CA GLU A 241 -5.05 -9.37 -15.21
C GLU A 241 -5.36 -9.78 -13.76
N LYS A 242 -5.11 -8.87 -12.79
CA LYS A 242 -5.49 -9.05 -11.39
C LYS A 242 -7.00 -9.09 -11.17
N ASP A 243 -7.80 -8.46 -12.03
CA ASP A 243 -9.27 -8.43 -11.91
C ASP A 243 -9.95 -9.65 -12.58
N VAL A 244 -9.25 -10.45 -13.40
CA VAL A 244 -9.88 -11.46 -14.30
C VAL A 244 -9.67 -12.93 -13.89
N SER A 245 -8.86 -13.25 -12.88
CA SER A 245 -8.50 -14.66 -12.58
C SER A 245 -8.80 -15.15 -11.15
N PHE A 246 -10.08 -15.27 -10.75
CA PHE A 246 -10.42 -15.87 -9.45
C PHE A 246 -11.60 -16.85 -9.50
N SER A 247 -11.48 -17.94 -10.26
CA SER A 247 -12.48 -19.02 -10.27
C SER A 247 -12.32 -20.04 -9.12
N ASP A 248 -11.18 -20.04 -8.41
CA ASP A 248 -10.84 -21.09 -7.43
C ASP A 248 -10.79 -20.61 -5.97
N VAL A 249 -11.35 -19.44 -5.66
CA VAL A 249 -11.25 -18.80 -4.34
C VAL A 249 -12.53 -19.04 -3.52
N ASN A 250 -12.40 -19.29 -2.20
CA ASN A 250 -13.55 -19.44 -1.29
C ASN A 250 -14.45 -18.19 -1.27
N SER A 251 -15.75 -18.36 -1.01
CA SER A 251 -16.73 -17.25 -1.01
C SER A 251 -16.40 -16.12 -0.03
N ILE A 252 -15.91 -16.43 1.18
CA ILE A 252 -15.51 -15.42 2.18
C ILE A 252 -14.28 -14.64 1.71
N THR A 253 -13.27 -15.32 1.18
CA THR A 253 -12.08 -14.67 0.64
C THR A 253 -12.42 -13.82 -0.60
N ALA A 254 -13.33 -14.30 -1.46
CA ALA A 254 -13.82 -13.53 -2.59
C ALA A 254 -14.58 -12.26 -2.13
N GLN A 255 -15.39 -12.36 -1.07
CA GLN A 255 -16.02 -11.19 -0.46
C GLN A 255 -14.99 -10.19 0.07
N ARG A 256 -13.90 -10.65 0.72
CA ARG A 256 -12.82 -9.79 1.22
C ARG A 256 -12.10 -9.06 0.09
N ILE A 257 -11.73 -9.77 -0.97
CA ILE A 257 -11.09 -9.19 -2.16
C ILE A 257 -12.02 -8.17 -2.82
N ASN A 258 -13.30 -8.51 -2.99
CA ASN A 258 -14.29 -7.60 -3.56
C ASN A 258 -14.48 -6.35 -2.70
N SER A 259 -14.50 -6.49 -1.38
CA SER A 259 -14.63 -5.37 -0.44
C SER A 259 -13.40 -4.45 -0.50
N ALA A 260 -12.20 -5.02 -0.50
CA ALA A 260 -10.96 -4.24 -0.65
C ALA A 260 -10.89 -3.53 -2.01
N ASN A 261 -11.29 -4.20 -3.10
CA ASN A 261 -11.33 -3.61 -4.44
C ASN A 261 -12.40 -2.51 -4.56
N PHE A 262 -13.56 -2.71 -3.94
CA PHE A 262 -14.60 -1.69 -3.84
C PHE A 262 -14.09 -0.44 -3.13
N LEU A 263 -13.39 -0.58 -2.00
CA LEU A 263 -12.83 0.55 -1.26
C LEU A 263 -11.75 1.29 -2.05
N LYS A 264 -10.86 0.58 -2.73
CA LYS A 264 -9.87 1.21 -3.62
C LYS A 264 -10.56 2.01 -4.73
N LYS A 265 -11.58 1.43 -5.38
CA LYS A 265 -12.36 2.12 -6.42
C LYS A 265 -13.08 3.34 -5.86
N MET A 266 -13.70 3.21 -4.68
CA MET A 266 -14.40 4.30 -4.00
C MET A 266 -13.46 5.45 -3.64
N ARG A 267 -12.33 5.17 -2.97
CA ARG A 267 -11.31 6.17 -2.63
C ARG A 267 -10.78 6.87 -3.87
N LYS A 268 -10.49 6.13 -4.94
CA LYS A 268 -10.06 6.70 -6.22
C LYS A 268 -11.10 7.64 -6.83
N LEU A 269 -12.39 7.30 -6.76
CA LEU A 269 -13.48 8.17 -7.24
C LEU A 269 -13.63 9.43 -6.39
N ILE A 270 -13.53 9.32 -5.07
CA ILE A 270 -13.60 10.45 -4.14
C ILE A 270 -12.41 11.38 -4.37
N MET A 271 -11.18 10.85 -4.44
CA MET A 271 -9.98 11.63 -4.73
C MET A 271 -10.07 12.37 -6.05
N LYS A 272 -10.57 11.73 -7.12
CA LYS A 272 -10.84 12.41 -8.40
C LYS A 272 -11.84 13.56 -8.27
N ARG A 273 -12.85 13.45 -7.40
CA ARG A 273 -13.79 14.54 -7.13
C ARG A 273 -13.13 15.66 -6.34
N ILE A 274 -12.32 15.34 -5.33
CA ILE A 274 -11.59 16.31 -4.52
C ILE A 274 -10.61 17.11 -5.40
N VAL A 275 -9.79 16.43 -6.19
CA VAL A 275 -8.79 17.05 -7.09
C VAL A 275 -9.43 17.94 -8.15
N LYS A 276 -10.63 17.59 -8.66
CA LYS A 276 -11.36 18.43 -9.61
C LYS A 276 -11.82 19.76 -9.02
N VAL A 277 -11.98 19.84 -7.70
CA VAL A 277 -12.47 21.05 -7.02
C VAL A 277 -11.33 21.87 -6.42
N SER A 278 -10.20 21.24 -6.06
CA SER A 278 -8.99 21.98 -5.69
C SER A 278 -8.46 22.73 -6.91
N LYS A 279 -8.59 24.06 -6.91
CA LYS A 279 -7.82 24.92 -7.81
C LYS A 279 -6.39 24.95 -7.30
N PHE A 280 -5.46 24.36 -8.05
CA PHE A 280 -4.04 24.44 -7.73
C PHE A 280 -3.57 25.90 -7.70
N ASN A 281 -2.90 26.31 -6.62
CA ASN A 281 -2.19 27.57 -6.59
C ASN A 281 -0.80 27.40 -7.25
N LEU A 282 -0.22 28.51 -7.71
CA LEU A 282 1.11 28.50 -8.35
C LEU A 282 2.18 27.88 -7.43
N SER A 283 2.05 28.08 -6.12
CA SER A 283 2.89 27.50 -5.06
C SER A 283 2.79 25.98 -4.93
N ASP A 284 1.69 25.36 -5.39
CA ASP A 284 1.50 23.91 -5.35
C ASP A 284 2.12 23.23 -6.59
N ILE A 285 2.37 24.01 -7.65
CA ILE A 285 2.95 23.55 -8.93
C ILE A 285 4.45 23.80 -8.97
N VAL A 286 4.90 24.88 -8.33
CA VAL A 286 6.31 25.18 -8.15
C VAL A 286 6.77 24.44 -6.90
N ALA A 287 7.48 23.33 -7.08
CA ALA A 287 8.29 22.77 -6.01
C ALA A 287 9.27 23.88 -5.60
N ASP A 288 9.05 24.50 -4.44
CA ASP A 288 10.03 25.37 -3.83
C ASP A 288 11.34 24.57 -3.81
N TYR A 289 12.29 25.02 -4.63
CA TYR A 289 13.65 24.51 -4.60
C TYR A 289 14.10 24.53 -3.13
N GLU A 290 14.73 23.44 -2.69
CA GLU A 290 15.39 23.35 -1.39
C GLU A 290 15.97 24.71 -1.04
N GLU A 291 15.57 25.28 0.12
CA GLU A 291 16.26 26.43 0.68
C GLU A 291 17.76 26.10 0.66
N ILE A 292 18.46 26.68 -0.32
CA ILE A 292 19.88 26.51 -0.50
C ILE A 292 20.51 26.98 0.80
N VAL A 293 21.01 26.02 1.58
CA VAL A 293 21.88 26.20 2.73
C VAL A 293 21.48 27.41 3.58
N SER A 294 20.49 27.21 4.45
CA SER A 294 20.16 28.17 5.50
C SER A 294 21.44 28.75 6.11
N ALA A 295 21.50 30.09 6.24
CA ALA A 295 22.66 30.81 6.77
C ALA A 295 23.16 30.26 8.12
N SER A 296 22.28 29.58 8.89
CA SER A 296 22.63 28.90 10.13
C SER A 296 23.58 27.70 9.94
N GLN A 297 23.48 26.98 8.82
CA GLN A 297 24.36 25.85 8.49
C GLN A 297 25.75 26.32 8.06
N LEU A 298 25.86 27.46 7.36
CA LEU A 298 27.14 28.09 7.04
C LEU A 298 27.83 28.62 8.30
N THR A 299 27.08 29.24 9.22
CA THR A 299 27.65 29.64 10.53
C THR A 299 28.15 28.44 11.33
N ASP A 300 27.45 27.29 11.29
CA ASP A 300 27.91 26.05 11.95
C ASP A 300 29.19 25.48 11.35
N VAL A 301 29.40 25.62 10.03
CA VAL A 301 30.63 25.19 9.34
C VAL A 301 31.79 26.12 9.69
N VAL A 302 31.55 27.44 9.77
CA VAL A 302 32.56 28.43 10.17
C VAL A 302 32.90 28.30 11.66
N CYS A 303 31.93 28.03 12.53
CA CYS A 303 32.15 27.83 13.97
C CYS A 303 32.89 26.52 14.28
N LYS A 304 32.74 25.45 13.48
CA LYS A 304 33.52 24.20 13.62
C LYS A 304 35.03 24.39 13.44
N LEU A 305 35.47 25.45 12.75
CA LEU A 305 36.90 25.78 12.62
C LEU A 305 37.50 26.34 13.92
N VAL A 306 36.65 26.81 14.85
CA VAL A 306 37.07 27.43 16.13
C VAL A 306 36.77 26.52 17.34
N GLU A 307 36.00 25.44 17.17
CA GLU A 307 35.68 24.52 18.26
C GLU A 307 36.91 23.70 18.74
N ARG A 308 37.20 23.73 20.05
CA ARG A 308 38.18 22.85 20.67
C ARG A 308 37.77 21.38 20.50
N ARG A 309 38.67 20.57 19.91
CA ARG A 309 38.49 19.14 19.63
C ARG A 309 38.38 18.31 20.92
N ARG A 310 37.16 18.22 21.47
CA ARG A 310 36.56 17.13 22.28
C ARG A 310 35.64 17.73 23.34
N LYS A 311 34.33 17.69 23.09
CA LYS A 311 33.32 17.88 24.14
C LYS A 311 33.26 16.57 24.95
N LEU A 312 33.40 16.65 26.28
CA LEU A 312 33.35 15.49 27.21
C LEU A 312 31.98 14.78 27.23
N LYS A 313 30.97 15.33 26.54
CA LYS A 313 29.72 14.66 26.15
C LYS A 313 29.40 15.05 24.71
N PRO A 314 29.58 14.15 23.71
CA PRO A 314 29.14 14.45 22.36
C PRO A 314 27.61 14.61 22.35
N GLN A 315 27.12 15.75 21.87
CA GLN A 315 25.69 15.88 21.57
C GLN A 315 25.41 14.99 20.35
N ARG A 316 24.40 14.11 20.47
CA ARG A 316 23.94 13.28 19.36
C ARG A 316 23.46 14.23 18.26
N LYS A 317 24.15 14.23 17.11
CA LYS A 317 23.67 14.95 15.92
C LYS A 317 22.60 14.09 15.27
N GLU A 318 21.48 14.70 14.90
CA GLU A 318 20.46 14.04 14.09
C GLU A 318 21.07 13.63 12.74
N ARG A 319 20.63 12.49 12.23
CA ARG A 319 21.10 11.97 10.94
C ARG A 319 20.58 12.87 9.82
N LYS A 320 21.38 13.07 8.77
CA LYS A 320 20.97 13.89 7.62
C LYS A 320 19.86 13.15 6.88
N LYS A 321 18.70 13.78 6.73
CA LYS A 321 17.61 13.28 5.89
C LYS A 321 17.94 13.56 4.41
N VAL A 322 17.65 12.60 3.55
CA VAL A 322 17.95 12.60 2.12
C VAL A 322 16.62 12.47 1.37
N ALA A 323 16.43 13.26 0.32
CA ALA A 323 15.24 13.13 -0.54
C ALA A 323 15.31 11.83 -1.34
N ALA A 324 14.19 11.09 -1.43
CA ALA A 324 14.11 9.78 -2.09
C ALA A 324 14.61 9.79 -3.54
N GLN A 325 14.55 10.95 -4.21
CA GLN A 325 14.97 11.16 -5.61
C GLN A 325 16.50 11.03 -5.82
N THR A 326 17.30 10.96 -4.76
CA THR A 326 18.78 10.90 -4.84
C THR A 326 19.36 9.50 -4.54
N ILE A 327 18.51 8.49 -4.37
CA ILE A 327 18.90 7.15 -3.90
C ILE A 327 18.95 6.15 -5.08
N CYS A 328 19.99 5.31 -5.14
CA CYS A 328 20.14 4.24 -6.14
C CYS A 328 20.08 2.83 -5.53
N ASP A 329 20.09 1.79 -6.39
CA ASP A 329 20.11 0.37 -6.02
C ASP A 329 21.25 0.05 -5.02
N GLY A 330 20.90 -0.47 -3.84
CA GLY A 330 21.85 -0.87 -2.79
C GLY A 330 22.26 0.22 -1.79
N ASP A 331 21.75 1.44 -1.94
CA ASP A 331 22.03 2.55 -1.01
C ASP A 331 21.19 2.48 0.28
N ILE A 332 20.02 1.82 0.23
CA ILE A 332 19.14 1.66 1.38
C ILE A 332 19.49 0.38 2.15
N LYS A 333 19.85 0.54 3.42
CA LYS A 333 20.07 -0.57 4.36
C LYS A 333 19.16 -0.43 5.56
N ILE A 334 18.52 -1.52 5.95
CA ILE A 334 17.74 -1.59 7.18
C ILE A 334 18.70 -2.09 8.28
N LEU A 335 18.94 -1.26 9.28
CA LEU A 335 19.78 -1.59 10.42
C LEU A 335 18.90 -1.92 11.62
N ILE A 336 19.03 -3.12 12.16
CA ILE A 336 18.30 -3.57 13.34
C ILE A 336 19.32 -4.02 14.39
N ARG A 337 19.40 -3.28 15.49
CA ARG A 337 20.25 -3.58 16.63
C ARG A 337 19.43 -4.16 17.77
N ILE A 338 19.83 -5.34 18.23
CA ILE A 338 19.19 -6.07 19.31
C ILE A 338 20.08 -5.94 20.55
N LEU A 339 19.57 -5.27 21.57
CA LEU A 339 20.36 -4.93 22.76
C LEU A 339 20.29 -6.05 23.80
N ARG A 340 19.10 -6.32 24.34
CA ARG A 340 18.86 -7.27 25.42
C ARG A 340 17.40 -7.68 25.50
N ALA A 341 17.14 -8.85 26.07
CA ALA A 341 15.79 -9.28 26.44
C ALA A 341 15.65 -9.44 27.95
N TYR A 342 14.41 -9.41 28.43
CA TYR A 342 14.06 -9.60 29.83
C TYR A 342 13.01 -10.69 29.97
N ASN A 343 13.15 -11.48 31.04
CA ASN A 343 12.20 -12.49 31.46
C ASN A 343 11.84 -13.51 30.37
N ILE A 344 12.81 -13.98 29.58
CA ILE A 344 12.58 -15.07 28.63
C ILE A 344 12.20 -16.34 29.42
N PRO A 345 11.13 -17.05 29.04
CA PRO A 345 10.67 -18.24 29.74
C PRO A 345 11.72 -19.36 29.68
N CYS A 346 11.89 -20.07 30.79
CA CYS A 346 12.90 -21.11 30.97
C CYS A 346 12.31 -22.51 30.80
N ARG A 347 13.08 -23.46 30.29
CA ARG A 347 12.63 -24.85 30.13
C ARG A 347 12.24 -25.44 31.50
N LYS A 348 11.08 -26.10 31.58
CA LYS A 348 10.64 -26.85 32.77
C LYS A 348 11.68 -27.94 33.05
N THR A 349 12.29 -27.92 34.23
CA THR A 349 13.12 -29.04 34.69
C THR A 349 12.21 -30.26 34.85
N THR A 350 12.34 -31.23 33.96
CA THR A 350 11.76 -32.55 34.19
C THR A 350 12.44 -33.13 35.42
N VAL A 351 11.72 -33.16 36.54
CA VAL A 351 12.09 -34.04 37.65
C VAL A 351 11.91 -35.45 37.07
N ASN A 352 12.96 -35.99 36.47
CA ASN A 352 13.07 -37.43 36.30
C ASN A 352 12.88 -37.97 37.71
N ARG A 353 11.73 -38.61 37.98
CA ARG A 353 11.60 -39.52 39.11
C ARG A 353 12.67 -40.56 38.84
N ALA A 354 13.86 -40.35 39.39
CA ALA A 354 14.88 -41.36 39.46
C ALA A 354 14.20 -42.55 40.12
N LEU A 355 13.94 -43.58 39.32
CA LEU A 355 13.70 -44.90 39.85
C LEU A 355 14.91 -45.20 40.72
N ASP A 356 14.68 -45.43 42.01
CA ASP A 356 15.68 -45.89 42.96
C ASP A 356 16.36 -47.15 42.38
N VAL A 357 17.54 -46.98 41.80
CA VAL A 357 18.43 -48.09 41.48
C VAL A 357 19.47 -48.14 42.60
N PRO A 358 19.55 -49.24 43.37
CA PRO A 358 20.42 -49.31 44.53
C PRO A 358 21.89 -49.24 44.12
N THR A 359 22.60 -48.38 44.83
CA THR A 359 24.02 -48.08 44.72
C THR A 359 24.87 -49.33 44.96
N TYR A 360 25.28 -50.02 43.90
CA TYR A 360 26.44 -50.93 43.94
C TYR A 360 27.21 -50.84 42.62
N LEU A 361 28.55 -50.84 42.74
CA LEU A 361 29.59 -50.77 41.70
C LEU A 361 30.15 -49.37 41.38
N THR A 362 30.71 -48.72 42.41
CA THR A 362 31.86 -47.83 42.22
C THR A 362 33.11 -48.66 41.95
N SER A 363 33.65 -48.59 40.73
CA SER A 363 35.05 -48.92 40.45
C SER A 363 35.81 -47.68 40.02
N SER A 364 36.78 -47.33 40.85
CA SER A 364 37.71 -46.21 40.78
C SER A 364 38.78 -46.33 39.70
N THR A 365 39.35 -45.15 39.38
CA THR A 365 40.63 -44.79 38.69
C THR A 365 40.40 -44.14 37.32
N SER A 366 40.95 -42.96 37.00
CA SER A 366 42.24 -42.39 37.42
C SER A 366 42.18 -40.85 37.60
N ARG A 367 42.90 -40.39 38.63
CA ARG A 367 43.25 -38.99 38.89
C ARG A 367 44.57 -38.66 38.19
N LEU A 368 44.70 -37.45 37.64
CA LEU A 368 45.94 -36.64 37.59
C LEU A 368 45.53 -35.16 37.41
N ARG A 369 45.27 -34.46 38.52
CA ARG A 369 46.14 -33.43 39.14
C ARG A 369 46.38 -32.16 38.29
N ARG A 370 45.69 -31.08 38.67
CA ARG A 370 46.39 -29.86 39.15
C ARG A 370 45.58 -29.23 40.29
N LYS A 371 46.17 -29.24 41.49
CA LYS A 371 45.71 -28.50 42.67
C LYS A 371 46.41 -27.16 42.66
N GLU A 372 45.69 -26.06 42.85
CA GLU A 372 46.07 -25.02 43.82
C GLU A 372 44.80 -24.57 44.56
N THR A 373 44.98 -24.35 45.85
CA THR A 373 44.00 -24.32 46.93
C THR A 373 43.57 -22.90 47.28
N ILE A 374 42.26 -22.62 47.27
CA ILE A 374 41.64 -21.56 48.08
C ILE A 374 40.38 -22.13 48.74
N LYS A 375 40.19 -21.75 50.01
CA LYS A 375 39.29 -22.33 51.02
C LYS A 375 37.82 -22.38 50.59
N SER A 376 37.24 -23.57 50.67
CA SER A 376 35.81 -23.83 50.56
C SER A 376 35.07 -23.33 51.80
N VAL A 377 34.32 -22.25 51.66
CA VAL A 377 33.13 -21.99 52.48
C VAL A 377 32.03 -22.88 51.93
N ALA A 378 31.29 -23.55 52.82
CA ALA A 378 30.16 -24.39 52.45
C ALA A 378 29.10 -23.55 51.71
N SER A 379 28.99 -23.77 50.40
CA SER A 379 27.87 -23.38 49.57
C SER A 379 27.33 -24.67 48.97
N ASP A 380 26.43 -25.32 49.69
CA ASP A 380 25.55 -26.30 49.08
C ASP A 380 24.71 -25.57 48.01
N GLU A 381 24.76 -26.10 46.79
CA GLU A 381 23.80 -25.91 45.69
C GLU A 381 23.71 -24.51 45.02
N ILE A 382 24.78 -24.13 44.30
CA ILE A 382 24.72 -23.15 43.19
C ILE A 382 25.05 -23.88 41.88
N LEU A 383 24.13 -24.76 41.43
CA LEU A 383 24.19 -25.44 40.12
C LEU A 383 22.80 -25.45 39.45
N ASN A 384 22.12 -24.31 39.44
CA ASN A 384 20.92 -24.07 38.64
C ASN A 384 21.11 -22.81 37.77
N GLU A 385 22.23 -22.74 37.06
CA GLU A 385 22.50 -21.66 36.09
C GLU A 385 22.27 -22.20 34.66
N ASP A 386 21.40 -21.48 33.93
CA ASP A 386 21.19 -21.51 32.47
C ASP A 386 20.40 -22.68 31.86
N THR A 387 19.09 -22.71 32.08
CA THR A 387 18.18 -23.65 31.41
C THR A 387 17.73 -23.24 30.00
N VAL A 388 18.11 -22.08 29.46
CA VAL A 388 17.63 -21.58 28.14
C VAL A 388 18.79 -20.89 27.40
N HIS A 389 18.86 -21.09 26.09
CA HIS A 389 19.87 -20.52 25.18
C HIS A 389 19.21 -19.72 24.06
N PRO A 390 18.74 -18.50 24.36
CA PRO A 390 18.00 -17.71 23.38
C PRO A 390 18.88 -17.07 22.31
N PHE A 391 18.39 -17.03 21.08
CA PHE A 391 18.87 -16.18 19.99
C PHE A 391 17.69 -15.48 19.30
N VAL A 392 17.99 -14.41 18.57
CA VAL A 392 16.97 -13.64 17.85
C VAL A 392 17.21 -13.73 16.35
N GLU A 393 16.15 -14.01 15.61
CA GLU A 393 16.13 -14.03 14.15
C GLU A 393 15.31 -12.84 13.64
N VAL A 394 15.89 -12.09 12.71
CA VAL A 394 15.23 -11.00 11.99
C VAL A 394 14.96 -11.45 10.57
N SER A 395 13.69 -11.43 10.15
CA SER A 395 13.31 -11.81 8.79
C SER A 395 12.55 -10.71 8.04
N PHE A 396 12.88 -10.54 6.76
CA PHE A 396 12.31 -9.55 5.85
C PHE A 396 12.46 -10.06 4.40
N GLN A 397 11.40 -9.96 3.57
CA GLN A 397 11.42 -10.40 2.15
C GLN A 397 12.02 -11.81 1.93
N ASN A 398 11.66 -12.78 2.78
CA ASN A 398 12.19 -14.16 2.77
C ASN A 398 13.70 -14.31 3.04
N THR A 399 14.38 -13.25 3.45
CA THR A 399 15.74 -13.31 4.01
C THR A 399 15.66 -13.34 5.53
N ALA A 400 16.50 -14.16 6.16
CA ALA A 400 16.56 -14.31 7.62
C ALA A 400 18.01 -14.15 8.09
N TYR A 401 18.18 -13.39 9.16
CA TYR A 401 19.47 -13.11 9.79
C TYR A 401 19.36 -13.41 11.29
N GLN A 402 20.39 -14.01 11.88
CA GLN A 402 20.37 -14.44 13.28
C GLN A 402 21.47 -13.76 14.11
N THR A 403 21.19 -13.49 15.38
CA THR A 403 22.20 -13.10 16.38
C THR A 403 23.01 -14.30 16.86
N SER A 404 24.06 -14.05 17.64
CA SER A 404 24.67 -15.10 18.46
C SER A 404 23.71 -15.66 19.52
N THR A 405 23.93 -16.91 19.93
CA THR A 405 23.21 -17.55 21.03
C THR A 405 23.74 -17.02 22.37
N ALA A 406 22.84 -16.55 23.23
CA ALA A 406 23.15 -16.09 24.58
C ALA A 406 22.61 -17.07 25.63
N ASN A 407 23.06 -16.95 26.89
CA ASN A 407 22.63 -17.83 27.98
C ASN A 407 21.68 -17.13 28.95
N GLY A 408 20.71 -17.89 29.46
CA GLY A 408 19.83 -17.48 30.57
C GLY A 408 18.59 -16.70 30.14
N SER A 409 17.74 -16.36 31.12
CA SER A 409 16.44 -15.69 30.88
C SER A 409 16.54 -14.19 30.61
N HIS A 410 17.72 -13.59 30.77
CA HIS A 410 17.97 -12.15 30.60
C HIS A 410 19.19 -11.90 29.68
N PRO A 411 19.18 -12.40 28.44
CA PRO A 411 20.34 -12.31 27.55
C PRO A 411 20.63 -10.86 27.12
N CYS A 412 21.90 -10.58 26.86
CA CYS A 412 22.37 -9.31 26.29
C CYS A 412 23.24 -9.62 25.07
N TRP A 413 22.73 -9.32 23.86
CA TRP A 413 23.45 -9.55 22.59
C TRP A 413 24.28 -8.33 22.20
N ASN A 414 23.63 -7.16 22.19
CA ASN A 414 24.23 -5.91 21.71
C ASN A 414 24.80 -6.01 20.27
N GLU A 415 24.07 -6.71 19.39
CA GLU A 415 24.47 -6.98 18.01
C GLU A 415 23.65 -6.15 17.02
N GLU A 416 24.29 -5.74 15.93
CA GLU A 416 23.67 -5.00 14.82
C GLU A 416 23.55 -5.90 13.59
N ILE A 417 22.31 -6.14 13.16
CA ILE A 417 21.96 -6.90 11.97
C ILE A 417 21.69 -5.91 10.83
N LYS A 418 22.35 -6.16 9.70
CA LYS A 418 22.12 -5.43 8.45
C LYS A 418 21.24 -6.29 7.57
N VAL A 419 20.02 -5.82 7.32
CA VAL A 419 19.04 -6.48 6.49
C VAL A 419 19.09 -5.85 5.11
N ASP A 420 19.29 -6.69 4.10
CA ASP A 420 19.29 -6.27 2.71
C ASP A 420 17.84 -5.96 2.28
N PHE A 421 17.67 -4.89 1.50
CA PHE A 421 16.36 -4.42 1.04
C PHE A 421 16.33 -4.43 -0.49
N ILE A 422 15.29 -5.04 -1.08
CA ILE A 422 15.09 -5.08 -2.53
C ILE A 422 13.74 -4.45 -2.85
N SER A 423 13.75 -3.35 -3.61
CA SER A 423 12.52 -2.70 -4.05
C SER A 423 11.86 -3.46 -5.22
N PRO A 424 10.52 -3.63 -5.23
CA PRO A 424 9.81 -4.12 -6.41
C PRO A 424 10.09 -3.19 -7.61
N ALA A 425 10.56 -3.76 -8.73
CA ALA A 425 10.92 -3.03 -9.95
C ALA A 425 12.13 -2.07 -9.86
N HIS A 426 12.99 -2.20 -8.83
CA HIS A 426 14.20 -1.36 -8.64
C HIS A 426 13.93 0.15 -8.56
N ASP A 427 12.69 0.56 -8.29
CA ASP A 427 12.33 1.96 -8.09
C ASP A 427 12.38 2.30 -6.59
N TYR A 428 13.26 3.23 -6.22
CA TYR A 428 13.46 3.70 -4.84
C TYR A 428 12.80 5.05 -4.58
N SER A 429 11.93 5.51 -5.50
CA SER A 429 11.06 6.65 -5.25
C SER A 429 10.24 6.43 -3.97
N PHE A 430 9.97 7.51 -3.21
CA PHE A 430 9.19 7.41 -1.97
C PHE A 430 7.85 6.72 -2.22
N SER A 431 7.22 6.99 -3.36
CA SER A 431 5.93 6.41 -3.71
C SER A 431 5.98 4.90 -3.97
N SER A 432 7.07 4.39 -4.52
CA SER A 432 7.26 2.94 -4.69
C SER A 432 7.57 2.27 -3.35
N LEU A 433 8.37 2.91 -2.49
CA LEU A 433 8.65 2.42 -1.12
C LEU A 433 7.40 2.42 -0.23
N SER A 434 6.51 3.39 -0.41
CA SER A 434 5.25 3.53 0.33
C SER A 434 4.27 2.39 0.05
N LYS A 435 4.36 1.79 -1.15
CA LYS A 435 3.50 0.68 -1.59
C LYS A 435 3.91 -0.68 -1.02
N ILE A 436 5.08 -0.78 -0.39
CA ILE A 436 5.58 -2.02 0.20
C ILE A 436 4.77 -2.36 1.45
N LYS A 437 4.18 -3.56 1.44
CA LYS A 437 3.34 -4.08 2.53
C LYS A 437 4.05 -5.10 3.41
N ASP A 438 5.32 -5.36 3.14
CA ASP A 438 6.08 -6.37 3.85
C ASP A 438 6.31 -5.97 5.31
N ASN A 439 6.17 -6.94 6.20
CA ASN A 439 6.44 -6.79 7.62
C ASN A 439 7.88 -7.23 7.93
N ILE A 440 8.48 -6.57 8.91
CA ILE A 440 9.74 -7.01 9.52
C ILE A 440 9.38 -7.87 10.73
N TYR A 441 9.83 -9.12 10.74
CA TYR A 441 9.63 -10.04 11.85
C TYR A 441 10.89 -10.14 12.68
N ILE A 442 10.74 -10.07 14.00
CA ILE A 442 11.80 -10.31 14.98
C ILE A 442 11.34 -11.46 15.86
N ASN A 443 11.88 -12.66 15.62
CA ASN A 443 11.52 -13.90 16.31
C ASN A 443 12.55 -14.23 17.39
N ILE A 444 12.09 -14.70 18.55
CA ILE A 444 12.96 -15.21 19.62
C ILE A 444 12.88 -16.73 19.62
N PHE A 445 14.02 -17.39 19.55
CA PHE A 445 14.14 -18.84 19.59
C PHE A 445 15.01 -19.29 20.77
N ASP A 446 14.72 -20.45 21.35
CA ASP A 446 15.61 -21.21 22.24
C ASP A 446 16.34 -22.29 21.45
N GLU A 447 17.67 -22.28 21.49
CA GLU A 447 18.52 -23.32 20.92
C GLU A 447 18.67 -24.48 21.91
N MET A 448 18.36 -25.68 21.45
CA MET A 448 18.50 -26.90 22.22
C MET A 448 19.38 -27.90 21.46
N ILE A 449 20.54 -28.18 22.05
CA ILE A 449 21.48 -29.18 21.53
C ILE A 449 21.19 -30.51 22.21
N ILE A 450 20.84 -31.53 21.43
CA ILE A 450 20.62 -32.90 21.92
C ILE A 450 21.77 -33.78 21.40
N GLU A 451 22.52 -34.37 22.32
CA GLU A 451 23.62 -35.29 22.00
C GLU A 451 23.05 -36.68 21.64
N LYS A 452 23.63 -37.32 20.60
CA LYS A 452 23.31 -38.71 20.26
C LYS A 452 23.88 -39.68 21.30
N HIS A 453 23.02 -40.50 21.89
CA HIS A 453 23.41 -41.79 22.45
C HIS A 453 23.07 -42.89 21.45
N GLU A 454 23.99 -43.21 20.53
CA GLU A 454 23.92 -44.47 19.79
C GLU A 454 24.79 -45.50 20.55
N ASP A 455 24.16 -46.52 21.14
CA ASP A 455 24.83 -47.54 21.97
C ASP A 455 25.82 -48.45 21.21
N HIS A 456 25.99 -48.28 19.89
CA HIS A 456 26.92 -49.08 19.10
C HIS A 456 27.59 -48.27 18.00
N CYS A 457 28.63 -47.49 18.31
CA CYS A 457 29.60 -47.04 17.31
C CYS A 457 31.03 -47.00 17.86
N PHE A 458 31.95 -47.53 17.05
CA PHE A 458 33.38 -47.58 17.33
C PHE A 458 33.98 -46.18 17.49
N ARG A 459 34.85 -46.06 18.50
CA ARG A 459 35.76 -44.94 18.77
C ARG A 459 36.37 -44.41 17.46
N ASN A 460 35.97 -43.20 17.05
CA ASN A 460 36.59 -42.28 16.08
C ASN A 460 35.65 -41.76 14.96
N TYR A 461 34.49 -41.20 15.29
CA TYR A 461 33.83 -40.17 14.48
C TYR A 461 33.12 -39.17 15.41
N SER A 462 33.22 -37.88 15.10
CA SER A 462 32.64 -36.76 15.85
C SER A 462 31.16 -37.00 16.18
N GLY A 463 30.77 -36.87 17.45
CA GLY A 463 29.38 -36.98 17.86
C GLY A 463 28.50 -36.02 17.06
N HIS A 464 27.55 -36.55 16.29
CA HIS A 464 26.55 -35.74 15.61
C HIS A 464 25.52 -35.32 16.65
N SER A 465 25.51 -34.06 17.08
CA SER A 465 24.41 -33.46 17.84
C SER A 465 23.29 -33.02 16.91
N TYR A 466 22.05 -33.06 17.38
CA TYR A 466 20.93 -32.40 16.70
C TYR A 466 20.69 -31.04 17.35
N ILE A 467 20.59 -30.00 16.54
CA ILE A 467 20.18 -28.67 16.98
C ILE A 467 18.68 -28.54 16.75
N ARG A 468 17.95 -28.12 17.78
CA ARG A 468 16.52 -27.83 17.73
C ARG A 468 16.28 -26.39 18.15
N ASN A 469 15.62 -25.63 17.30
CA ASN A 469 15.21 -24.26 17.59
C ASN A 469 13.73 -24.24 17.96
N ASN A 470 13.41 -23.81 19.18
CA ASN A 470 12.04 -23.67 19.64
C ASN A 470 11.66 -22.19 19.64
N TRP A 471 10.63 -21.82 18.87
CA TRP A 471 10.12 -20.45 18.86
C TRP A 471 9.41 -20.11 20.18
N LEU A 472 9.74 -18.95 20.75
CA LEU A 472 9.19 -18.47 22.03
C LEU A 472 8.22 -17.30 21.86
N GLY A 473 8.35 -16.51 20.79
CA GLY A 473 7.51 -15.36 20.52
C GLY A 473 8.08 -14.47 19.43
N SER A 474 7.30 -13.48 18.99
CA SER A 474 7.72 -12.53 17.95
C SER A 474 7.31 -11.09 18.23
N ILE A 475 8.02 -10.16 17.61
CA ILE A 475 7.63 -8.76 17.45
C ILE A 475 7.56 -8.49 15.96
N VAL A 476 6.48 -7.84 15.52
CA VAL A 476 6.23 -7.57 14.12
C VAL A 476 5.88 -6.09 13.96
N PHE A 477 6.49 -5.43 12.98
CA PHE A 477 6.09 -4.09 12.58
C PHE A 477 6.22 -3.93 11.06
N PRO A 478 5.33 -3.14 10.43
CA PRO A 478 5.36 -2.94 8.99
C PRO A 478 6.53 -2.05 8.58
N PHE A 479 7.09 -2.29 7.38
CA PHE A 479 8.14 -1.43 6.82
C PHE A 479 7.70 0.04 6.71
N SER A 480 6.41 0.28 6.44
CA SER A 480 5.84 1.63 6.37
C SER A 480 5.96 2.41 7.69
N ALA A 481 5.88 1.74 8.85
CA ALA A 481 6.07 2.39 10.15
C ALA A 481 7.52 2.88 10.32
N LEU A 482 8.49 2.06 9.91
CA LEU A 482 9.91 2.45 9.95
C LEU A 482 10.21 3.61 8.98
N LEU A 483 9.57 3.61 7.81
CA LEU A 483 9.68 4.69 6.82
C LEU A 483 9.10 6.02 7.36
N GLN A 484 7.96 5.97 8.04
CA GLN A 484 7.32 7.16 8.64
C GLN A 484 8.12 7.73 9.82
N GLN A 485 8.62 6.88 10.70
CA GLN A 485 9.20 7.30 11.99
C GLN A 485 10.71 7.53 11.94
N SER A 486 11.39 7.14 10.87
CA SER A 486 12.86 7.22 10.67
C SER A 486 13.71 6.39 11.64
N GLU A 487 13.30 6.23 12.90
CA GLU A 487 13.89 5.33 13.89
C GLU A 487 12.82 4.72 14.81
N ILE A 488 12.97 3.44 15.15
CA ILE A 488 12.19 2.73 16.16
C ILE A 488 13.17 2.35 17.27
N ASN A 489 12.97 2.85 18.48
CA ASN A 489 13.88 2.61 19.60
C ASN A 489 13.09 2.45 20.90
N GLY A 490 13.18 1.28 21.53
CA GLY A 490 12.41 1.03 22.73
C GLY A 490 12.58 -0.37 23.29
N THR A 491 11.93 -0.60 24.43
CA THR A 491 11.74 -1.93 25.00
C THR A 491 10.30 -2.32 24.74
N PHE A 492 10.10 -3.40 24.00
CA PHE A 492 8.80 -3.84 23.51
C PHE A 492 8.41 -5.15 24.16
N GLN A 493 7.13 -5.31 24.45
CA GLN A 493 6.57 -6.60 24.85
C GLN A 493 6.55 -7.55 23.65
N VAL A 494 7.04 -8.76 23.86
CA VAL A 494 7.04 -9.81 22.83
C VAL A 494 5.66 -10.45 22.79
N ASN A 495 5.12 -10.68 21.59
CA ASN A 495 3.90 -11.45 21.42
C ASN A 495 4.22 -12.93 21.60
N ILE A 496 3.88 -13.45 22.78
CA ILE A 496 4.10 -14.83 23.18
C ILE A 496 2.81 -15.60 22.95
N PRO A 497 2.86 -16.84 22.46
CA PRO A 497 1.65 -17.63 22.27
C PRO A 497 0.98 -17.91 23.63
N PRO A 498 -0.36 -18.04 23.68
CA PRO A 498 -1.09 -18.27 24.92
C PRO A 498 -0.58 -19.47 25.73
N ILE A 499 -0.07 -20.50 25.03
CA ILE A 499 0.47 -21.70 25.65
C ILE A 499 1.89 -21.97 25.11
N LEU A 500 2.88 -21.88 26.01
CA LEU A 500 4.24 -22.36 25.78
C LEU A 500 4.48 -23.69 26.49
N LEU A 501 4.33 -24.79 25.76
CA LEU A 501 4.55 -26.13 26.31
C LEU A 501 6.02 -26.37 26.65
N GLY A 502 6.28 -26.88 27.85
CA GLY A 502 7.63 -27.22 28.30
C GLY A 502 8.43 -26.04 28.84
N TYR A 503 7.84 -24.85 28.95
CA TYR A 503 8.47 -23.69 29.56
C TYR A 503 7.72 -23.20 30.81
N THR A 504 8.46 -22.55 31.70
CA THR A 504 7.99 -21.89 32.92
C THR A 504 8.69 -20.57 33.09
N TRP A 505 7.98 -19.60 33.65
CA TRP A 505 8.55 -18.32 34.01
C TRP A 505 9.60 -18.48 35.12
N SER A 506 10.72 -17.77 34.95
CA SER A 506 11.78 -17.71 35.95
C SER A 506 11.24 -17.09 37.24
N LYS A 507 11.62 -17.65 38.40
CA LYS A 507 11.30 -17.05 39.72
C LYS A 507 12.12 -15.79 40.00
N THR A 508 13.18 -15.56 39.23
CA THR A 508 14.13 -14.45 39.37
C THR A 508 13.70 -13.32 38.45
N TYR A 509 12.55 -12.72 38.73
CA TYR A 509 12.04 -11.58 37.95
C TYR A 509 12.86 -10.32 38.26
N MET A 510 13.47 -9.74 37.23
CA MET A 510 14.05 -8.38 37.30
C MET A 510 13.23 -7.46 36.39
N SER A 511 12.46 -6.55 36.96
CA SER A 511 11.73 -5.55 36.18
C SER A 511 12.72 -4.62 35.47
N PRO A 512 12.44 -4.20 34.23
CA PRO A 512 13.17 -3.11 33.60
C PRO A 512 12.77 -1.79 34.30
N LYS A 513 13.49 -1.48 35.39
CA LYS A 513 13.33 -0.36 36.34
C LYS A 513 12.32 -0.58 37.48
N GLU A 514 12.65 -0.01 38.63
CA GLU A 514 12.09 -0.25 39.98
C GLU A 514 10.60 0.13 40.13
N ASP A 515 9.94 -0.59 41.04
CA ASP A 515 8.67 -0.34 41.73
C ASP A 515 7.36 -0.25 40.93
N TYR A 516 6.71 -1.41 40.70
CA TYR A 516 5.25 -1.44 40.47
C TYR A 516 4.57 -2.67 41.09
N ASN A 517 3.56 -2.41 41.93
CA ASN A 517 2.56 -3.37 42.41
C ASN A 517 1.27 -3.13 41.62
N GLY A 518 0.82 -4.09 40.78
CA GLY A 518 -0.53 -3.98 40.22
C GLY A 518 -0.89 -4.81 38.98
N GLN A 519 0.09 -5.37 38.26
CA GLN A 519 -0.18 -6.33 37.17
C GLN A 519 0.66 -7.58 37.40
N ASN A 520 0.13 -8.75 37.04
CA ASN A 520 0.87 -10.00 37.00
C ASN A 520 1.91 -9.97 35.86
N LEU A 521 2.89 -9.05 35.94
CA LEU A 521 4.05 -8.93 35.04
C LEU A 521 4.96 -10.17 35.06
N LYS A 522 4.62 -11.18 35.88
CA LYS A 522 5.35 -12.44 35.99
C LYS A 522 5.40 -13.22 34.66
N GLU A 523 4.49 -12.92 33.72
CA GLU A 523 4.29 -13.72 32.51
C GLU A 523 4.45 -12.93 31.19
N CYS A 524 5.43 -12.02 31.13
CA CYS A 524 5.74 -11.28 29.89
C CYS A 524 7.25 -11.26 29.61
N THR A 525 7.62 -11.41 28.34
CA THR A 525 8.99 -11.24 27.83
C THR A 525 9.11 -9.88 27.17
N PHE A 526 10.23 -9.19 27.37
CA PHE A 526 10.50 -7.90 26.74
C PHE A 526 11.78 -7.94 25.92
N LEU A 527 11.80 -7.25 24.78
CA LEU A 527 12.97 -7.15 23.91
C LEU A 527 13.30 -5.68 23.63
N ASN A 528 14.57 -5.31 23.79
CA ASN A 528 15.05 -3.97 23.49
C ASN A 528 15.64 -3.91 22.07
N ILE A 529 14.98 -3.15 21.20
CA ILE A 529 15.24 -3.06 19.77
C ILE A 529 15.52 -1.62 19.37
N PHE A 530 16.52 -1.42 18.51
CA PHE A 530 16.75 -0.19 17.77
C PHE A 530 16.76 -0.50 16.27
N ALA A 531 15.82 0.04 15.50
CA ALA A 531 15.72 -0.14 14.05
C ALA A 531 15.74 1.22 13.32
N THR A 532 16.42 1.31 12.17
CA THR A 532 16.51 2.53 11.35
C THR A 532 16.80 2.19 9.88
N ILE A 533 16.36 3.06 8.98
CA ILE A 533 16.74 3.03 7.56
C ILE A 533 17.95 3.95 7.35
N GLU A 534 18.95 3.50 6.59
CA GLU A 534 20.11 4.29 6.19
C GLU A 534 20.19 4.35 4.66
N PRO A 535 20.19 5.56 4.03
CA PRO A 535 20.00 6.90 4.61
C PRO A 535 18.54 7.15 5.05
N GLN A 536 18.33 8.10 5.97
CA GLN A 536 16.96 8.48 6.38
C GLN A 536 16.26 9.25 5.26
N ILE A 537 15.07 8.80 4.88
CA ILE A 537 14.32 9.38 3.77
C ILE A 537 13.41 10.50 4.31
N SER A 538 13.46 11.69 3.71
CA SER A 538 12.56 12.78 4.08
C SER A 538 11.15 12.52 3.52
N TYR A 539 10.15 12.50 4.42
CA TYR A 539 8.74 12.54 4.05
C TYR A 539 8.26 14.01 4.01
N VAL A 540 7.68 14.42 2.88
CA VAL A 540 6.99 15.71 2.75
C VAL A 540 5.50 15.46 2.94
N THR A 541 4.95 15.95 4.04
CA THR A 541 3.49 15.94 4.24
C THR A 541 2.89 17.09 3.44
N CYS A 542 2.35 16.80 2.25
CA CYS A 542 1.50 17.76 1.55
C CYS A 542 0.27 18.05 2.42
N ASN A 543 0.12 19.32 2.84
CA ASN A 543 -1.12 19.82 3.40
C ASN A 543 -1.80 20.64 2.31
N PRO A 544 -2.60 20.05 1.41
CA PRO A 544 -3.31 20.83 0.43
C PRO A 544 -4.23 21.82 1.14
N GLU A 545 -4.10 23.11 0.80
CA GLU A 545 -5.04 24.12 1.25
C GLU A 545 -6.36 23.92 0.50
N LEU A 546 -7.38 23.44 1.20
CA LEU A 546 -8.67 23.19 0.59
C LEU A 546 -9.52 24.47 0.59
N ASP A 547 -9.79 25.00 -0.60
CA ASP A 547 -10.65 26.17 -0.77
C ASP A 547 -12.09 25.76 -1.15
N LYS A 548 -13.02 26.10 -0.24
CA LYS A 548 -14.50 26.18 -0.35
C LYS A 548 -15.32 24.89 -0.56
N PHE A 549 -16.14 24.54 0.45
CA PHE A 549 -17.33 23.69 0.31
C PHE A 549 -18.48 24.01 1.32
N SER A 550 -19.67 23.49 1.01
CA SER A 550 -21.03 23.93 1.39
C SER A 550 -21.58 23.54 2.77
N ASP A 551 -22.63 24.27 3.17
CA ASP A 551 -23.75 24.06 4.12
C ASP A 551 -23.52 24.13 5.64
N GLN A 552 -22.29 24.17 6.15
CA GLN A 552 -21.98 24.67 7.51
C GLN A 552 -20.65 25.44 7.52
N ILE A 553 -20.58 26.50 6.72
CA ILE A 553 -19.36 27.26 6.41
C ILE A 553 -18.60 27.70 7.68
N ASP A 554 -19.32 28.16 8.71
CA ASP A 554 -18.67 28.70 9.92
C ASP A 554 -17.94 27.64 10.75
N VAL A 555 -18.48 26.43 10.89
CA VAL A 555 -17.88 25.38 11.73
C VAL A 555 -16.68 24.74 11.03
N LEU A 556 -16.79 24.48 9.72
CA LEU A 556 -15.69 23.95 8.92
C LEU A 556 -14.54 24.95 8.79
N TYR A 557 -14.86 26.24 8.57
CA TYR A 557 -13.86 27.30 8.56
C TYR A 557 -13.14 27.44 9.90
N ARG A 558 -13.87 27.36 11.02
CA ARG A 558 -13.27 27.31 12.37
C ARG A 558 -12.36 26.09 12.55
N ALA A 559 -12.77 24.91 12.08
CA ALA A 559 -11.95 23.71 12.13
C ALA A 559 -10.63 23.84 11.34
N GLN A 560 -10.66 24.52 10.19
CA GLN A 560 -9.45 24.83 9.42
C GLN A 560 -8.54 25.82 10.15
N ILE A 561 -9.08 26.93 10.67
CA ILE A 561 -8.31 27.90 11.48
C ILE A 561 -7.71 27.22 12.70
N PHE A 562 -8.49 26.39 13.39
CA PHE A 562 -8.03 25.64 14.56
C PHE A 562 -6.85 24.73 14.20
N LYS A 563 -6.96 23.96 13.10
CA LYS A 563 -5.87 23.10 12.59
C LYS A 563 -4.61 23.91 12.28
N LYS A 564 -4.72 25.04 11.55
CA LYS A 564 -3.58 25.92 11.24
C LYS A 564 -2.95 26.49 12.52
N SER A 565 -3.78 26.96 13.46
CA SER A 565 -3.30 27.52 14.73
C SER A 565 -2.58 26.50 15.61
N CYS A 566 -3.02 25.24 15.62
CA CYS A 566 -2.39 24.18 16.41
C CYS A 566 -1.07 23.74 15.79
N LYS A 567 -1.04 23.56 14.46
CA LYS A 567 0.20 23.23 13.72
C LYS A 567 1.26 24.33 13.83
N ALA A 568 0.86 25.60 13.93
CA ALA A 568 1.81 26.70 14.15
C ALA A 568 2.50 26.63 15.52
N ILE A 569 1.83 26.07 16.55
CA ILE A 569 2.41 25.91 17.89
C ILE A 569 3.21 24.60 17.98
N PHE A 570 2.67 23.51 17.45
CA PHE A 570 3.28 22.19 17.48
C PHE A 570 3.20 21.53 16.07
N PRO A 571 4.25 21.67 15.23
CA PRO A 571 4.19 21.21 13.84
C PRO A 571 4.14 19.68 13.68
N ASN A 572 4.73 18.95 14.64
CA ASN A 572 4.86 17.48 14.57
C ASN A 572 3.65 16.73 15.16
N ARG A 573 2.69 17.41 15.81
CA ARG A 573 1.55 16.76 16.46
C ARG A 573 0.41 16.50 15.47
N ARG A 574 -0.16 15.30 15.53
CA ARG A 574 -1.30 14.93 14.67
C ARG A 574 -2.57 15.66 15.10
N ILE A 575 -3.31 16.16 14.12
CA ILE A 575 -4.61 16.80 14.34
C ILE A 575 -5.56 16.52 13.18
N ILE A 576 -6.69 15.91 13.50
CA ILE A 576 -7.80 15.64 12.58
C ILE A 576 -9.05 16.28 13.15
N THR A 577 -9.59 17.26 12.43
CA THR A 577 -10.83 17.95 12.80
C THR A 577 -11.97 17.58 11.84
N THR A 578 -11.64 17.39 10.56
CA THR A 578 -12.61 17.10 9.50
C THR A 578 -12.09 16.01 8.59
N VAL A 579 -12.99 15.16 8.09
CA VAL A 579 -12.70 14.02 7.21
C VAL A 579 -13.71 13.97 6.07
N PHE A 580 -13.37 13.28 4.99
CA PHE A 580 -14.32 13.04 3.90
C PHE A 580 -15.09 11.74 4.16
N ASN A 581 -16.41 11.76 3.94
CA ASN A 581 -17.21 10.53 3.94
C ASN A 581 -17.13 9.79 2.59
N ASP A 582 -17.85 8.67 2.50
CA ASP A 582 -18.03 7.85 1.31
C ASP A 582 -18.69 8.59 0.12
N ASP A 583 -19.42 9.68 0.37
CA ASP A 583 -19.93 10.57 -0.69
C ASP A 583 -18.91 11.60 -1.20
N GLY A 584 -17.78 11.76 -0.50
CA GLY A 584 -16.80 12.82 -0.73
C GLY A 584 -17.19 14.19 -0.16
N LYS A 585 -18.07 14.22 0.86
CA LYS A 585 -18.42 15.43 1.63
C LYS A 585 -17.52 15.55 2.86
N GLN A 586 -17.06 16.76 3.14
CA GLN A 586 -16.26 17.05 4.31
C GLN A 586 -17.15 17.18 5.56
N ILE A 587 -16.84 16.41 6.59
CA ILE A 587 -17.63 16.22 7.80
C ILE A 587 -16.74 16.38 9.03
N LEU A 588 -17.31 16.90 10.12
CA LEU A 588 -16.64 16.98 11.42
C LEU A 588 -16.50 15.59 12.06
N VAL A 589 -15.33 15.27 12.60
CA VAL A 589 -15.04 13.96 13.19
C VAL A 589 -16.00 13.56 14.32
N THR A 590 -16.53 14.53 15.06
CA THR A 590 -17.46 14.27 16.18
C THR A 590 -18.77 13.62 15.72
N ARG A 591 -19.16 13.78 14.45
CA ARG A 591 -20.39 13.17 13.89
C ARG A 591 -20.29 11.66 13.67
N TYR A 592 -19.09 11.09 13.81
CA TYR A 592 -18.87 9.65 13.74
C TYR A 592 -18.99 8.96 15.10
N ILE A 593 -19.06 9.74 16.19
CA ILE A 593 -19.20 9.21 17.54
C ILE A 593 -20.69 9.18 17.91
N LYS A 594 -21.17 7.98 18.23
CA LYS A 594 -22.54 7.70 18.67
C LYS A 594 -22.57 6.37 19.39
N ALA A 595 -23.36 6.24 20.46
CA ALA A 595 -23.58 4.94 21.08
C ALA A 595 -24.22 3.96 20.06
N LEU A 596 -23.56 2.84 19.78
CA LEU A 596 -24.02 1.81 18.84
C LEU A 596 -24.01 0.42 19.49
N ASN A 597 -24.99 -0.40 19.16
CA ASN A 597 -25.13 -1.74 19.72
C ASN A 597 -24.03 -2.69 19.21
N PRO A 598 -23.31 -3.41 20.10
CA PRO A 598 -22.47 -4.53 19.69
C PRO A 598 -23.33 -5.77 19.31
N PRO A 599 -22.75 -6.79 18.68
CA PRO A 599 -23.47 -8.02 18.37
C PRO A 599 -24.01 -8.73 19.62
N GLN A 600 -25.26 -9.19 19.58
CA GLN A 600 -25.94 -9.82 20.73
C GLN A 600 -25.19 -11.05 21.26
N GLN A 601 -24.56 -11.82 20.37
CA GLN A 601 -23.75 -13.00 20.74
C GLN A 601 -22.63 -12.67 21.75
N LEU A 602 -22.06 -11.46 21.70
CA LEU A 602 -21.01 -11.01 22.63
C LEU A 602 -21.60 -10.60 23.98
N LEU A 603 -22.82 -10.06 23.99
CA LEU A 603 -23.52 -9.64 25.21
C LEU A 603 -23.94 -10.85 26.06
N ASP A 604 -24.35 -11.93 25.41
CA ASP A 604 -24.88 -13.11 26.09
C ASP A 604 -23.79 -13.99 26.74
N MET A 605 -22.52 -13.82 26.37
CA MET A 605 -21.42 -14.67 26.83
C MET A 605 -20.99 -14.41 28.29
N PHE A 606 -20.95 -13.15 28.73
CA PHE A 606 -20.46 -12.76 30.05
C PHE A 606 -21.47 -11.86 30.78
N LEU A 607 -22.69 -12.38 31.02
CA LEU A 607 -23.79 -11.66 31.67
C LEU A 607 -23.48 -11.04 33.05
N HIS A 608 -22.43 -11.51 33.73
CA HIS A 608 -22.09 -11.11 35.09
C HIS A 608 -20.74 -10.37 35.23
N ASP A 609 -19.93 -10.30 34.16
CA ASP A 609 -18.62 -9.64 34.18
C ASP A 609 -18.52 -8.59 33.07
N SER A 610 -18.70 -7.32 33.47
CA SER A 610 -18.64 -6.19 32.55
C SER A 610 -17.25 -5.98 31.97
N ASN A 611 -16.18 -6.31 32.69
CA ASN A 611 -14.82 -6.05 32.22
C ASN A 611 -14.40 -7.11 31.20
N ALA A 612 -14.70 -8.39 31.46
CA ALA A 612 -14.50 -9.46 30.48
C ALA A 612 -15.31 -9.24 29.20
N THR A 613 -16.51 -8.64 29.31
CA THR A 613 -17.32 -8.27 28.14
C THR A 613 -16.63 -7.18 27.30
N LEU A 614 -16.01 -6.17 27.93
CA LEU A 614 -15.28 -5.10 27.22
C LEU A 614 -14.03 -5.64 26.53
N ASP A 615 -13.30 -6.54 27.18
CA ASP A 615 -12.13 -7.24 26.61
C ASP A 615 -12.55 -8.06 25.37
N LEU A 616 -13.67 -8.79 25.45
CA LEU A 616 -14.21 -9.55 24.33
C LEU A 616 -14.61 -8.65 23.15
N ILE A 617 -15.14 -7.45 23.42
CA ILE A 617 -15.52 -6.49 22.37
C ILE A 617 -14.28 -5.87 21.73
N ALA A 618 -13.27 -5.54 22.53
CA ALA A 618 -11.97 -5.09 22.02
C ALA A 618 -11.33 -6.17 21.14
N HIS A 619 -11.38 -7.44 21.56
CA HIS A 619 -10.96 -8.59 20.77
C HIS A 619 -11.76 -8.70 19.47
N PHE A 620 -13.09 -8.62 19.50
CA PHE A 620 -13.93 -8.65 18.29
C PHE A 620 -13.57 -7.56 17.28
N VAL A 621 -13.33 -6.32 17.73
CA VAL A 621 -12.90 -5.23 16.85
C VAL A 621 -11.50 -5.50 16.27
N SER A 622 -10.58 -6.06 17.06
CA SER A 622 -9.23 -6.41 16.59
C SER A 622 -9.22 -7.49 15.50
N LEU A 623 -10.29 -8.27 15.39
CA LEU A 623 -10.44 -9.31 14.36
C LEU A 623 -10.80 -8.75 12.98
N ILE A 624 -11.21 -7.47 12.89
CA ILE A 624 -11.52 -6.82 11.63
C ILE A 624 -10.20 -6.52 10.90
N PRO A 625 -10.04 -6.95 9.63
CA PRO A 625 -8.86 -6.62 8.86
C PRO A 625 -8.66 -5.12 8.65
N VAL A 626 -7.40 -4.67 8.81
CA VAL A 626 -7.01 -3.30 8.53
C VAL A 626 -6.71 -3.12 7.05
N MET A 627 -7.28 -2.09 6.41
CA MET A 627 -6.86 -1.68 5.07
C MET A 627 -5.40 -1.19 5.13
N PRO A 628 -4.49 -1.70 4.29
CA PRO A 628 -3.13 -1.19 4.25
C PRO A 628 -3.14 0.28 3.82
N ASP A 629 -2.49 1.13 4.62
CA ASP A 629 -2.33 2.57 4.37
C ASP A 629 -1.55 2.77 3.06
N THR A 630 -2.22 3.16 1.97
CA THR A 630 -1.56 3.60 0.73
C THR A 630 -1.18 5.06 0.88
N LEU A 631 0.06 5.30 1.33
CA LEU A 631 0.57 6.63 1.68
C LEU A 631 0.53 7.65 0.53
N ASP A 632 0.55 7.20 -0.73
CA ASP A 632 0.44 8.09 -1.90
C ASP A 632 -1.00 8.33 -2.40
N GLU A 633 -1.96 7.45 -2.12
CA GLU A 633 -3.28 7.55 -2.78
C GLU A 633 -4.16 8.64 -2.19
N ASN A 634 -3.87 9.08 -0.97
CA ASN A 634 -4.75 9.99 -0.24
C ASN A 634 -4.32 11.47 -0.26
N ASP A 635 -3.13 11.83 -0.76
CA ASP A 635 -2.67 13.24 -0.89
C ASP A 635 -2.92 14.13 0.36
N GLY A 636 -2.86 13.53 1.56
CA GLY A 636 -3.16 14.20 2.84
C GLY A 636 -4.64 14.28 3.27
N PHE A 637 -5.56 13.60 2.57
CA PHE A 637 -6.98 13.51 2.90
C PHE A 637 -7.37 12.21 3.60
N ASP A 638 -7.97 12.36 4.78
CA ASP A 638 -8.55 11.24 5.53
C ASP A 638 -9.98 10.96 5.05
N ILE A 639 -10.22 9.78 4.49
CA ILE A 639 -11.55 9.28 4.09
C ILE A 639 -12.01 8.24 5.10
N TRP A 640 -13.12 8.50 5.79
CA TRP A 640 -13.70 7.62 6.80
C TRP A 640 -15.11 7.14 6.43
N MET A 641 -15.37 5.87 6.70
CA MET A 641 -16.67 5.23 6.58
C MET A 641 -17.42 5.16 7.91
N THR A 642 -18.72 4.90 7.84
CA THR A 642 -19.53 4.62 9.03
C THR A 642 -19.17 3.26 9.64
N SER A 643 -19.46 3.10 10.92
CA SER A 643 -19.21 1.86 11.67
C SER A 643 -19.96 0.66 11.08
N GLU A 644 -21.17 0.89 10.58
CA GLU A 644 -21.96 -0.12 9.85
C GLU A 644 -21.27 -0.60 8.56
N ARG A 645 -20.74 0.33 7.76
CA ARG A 645 -20.02 -0.01 6.53
C ARG A 645 -18.75 -0.80 6.83
N CYS A 646 -18.02 -0.43 7.88
CA CYS A 646 -16.84 -1.14 8.34
C CYS A 646 -17.15 -2.61 8.68
N ILE A 647 -18.26 -2.88 9.39
CA ILE A 647 -18.71 -4.25 9.72
C ILE A 647 -19.23 -4.99 8.49
N ASN A 648 -20.02 -4.35 7.63
CA ASN A 648 -20.60 -4.99 6.45
C ASN A 648 -19.57 -5.41 5.41
N LEU A 649 -18.53 -4.58 5.22
CA LEU A 649 -17.38 -4.92 4.38
C LEU A 649 -16.35 -5.79 5.13
N ALA A 650 -16.45 -5.81 6.46
CA ALA A 650 -15.52 -6.37 7.44
C ALA A 650 -14.06 -6.09 7.04
N ILE A 651 -13.79 -4.80 6.91
CA ILE A 651 -12.50 -4.18 6.65
C ILE A 651 -12.59 -2.69 7.04
N GLY A 652 -11.51 -2.11 7.58
CA GLY A 652 -11.52 -0.69 7.98
C GLY A 652 -10.13 -0.09 8.16
N ASN A 653 -10.06 1.21 8.39
CA ASN A 653 -8.83 1.94 8.75
C ASN A 653 -8.59 1.95 10.27
N LYS A 654 -7.38 2.31 10.69
CA LYS A 654 -6.97 2.40 12.10
C LYS A 654 -7.91 3.30 12.92
N GLU A 655 -8.29 4.45 12.37
CA GLU A 655 -9.22 5.39 13.01
C GLU A 655 -10.64 4.84 13.07
N GLU A 656 -11.09 4.14 12.03
CA GLU A 656 -12.43 3.55 11.96
C GLU A 656 -12.61 2.43 13.00
N HIS A 657 -11.56 1.65 13.28
CA HIS A 657 -11.54 0.66 14.35
C HIS A 657 -11.67 1.32 15.73
N ALA A 658 -10.93 2.41 15.98
CA ALA A 658 -11.04 3.17 17.23
C ALA A 658 -12.44 3.79 17.41
N ILE A 659 -13.01 4.34 16.34
CA ILE A 659 -14.38 4.89 16.34
C ILE A 659 -15.40 3.80 16.64
N LEU A 660 -15.27 2.63 16.00
CA LEU A 660 -16.17 1.50 16.23
C LEU A 660 -16.13 1.03 17.70
N LEU A 661 -14.92 0.84 18.25
CA LEU A 661 -14.74 0.44 19.64
C LEU A 661 -15.28 1.50 20.62
N CYS A 662 -15.03 2.78 20.35
CA CYS A 662 -15.55 3.89 21.14
C CYS A 662 -17.09 3.88 21.15
N ASN A 663 -17.72 3.70 19.98
CA ASN A 663 -19.17 3.64 19.83
C ASN A 663 -19.80 2.47 20.61
N PHE A 664 -19.13 1.31 20.65
CA PHE A 664 -19.55 0.19 21.49
C PHE A 664 -19.42 0.51 22.98
N PHE A 665 -18.30 1.09 23.43
CA PHE A 665 -18.14 1.45 24.84
C PHE A 665 -19.16 2.50 25.31
N LEU A 666 -19.52 3.45 24.44
CA LEU A 666 -20.60 4.41 24.70
C LEU A 666 -21.96 3.72 24.89
N TYR A 667 -22.23 2.61 24.18
CA TYR A 667 -23.45 1.82 24.37
C TYR A 667 -23.53 1.18 25.77
N PHE A 668 -22.40 0.80 26.37
CA PHE A 668 -22.34 0.36 27.77
C PHE A 668 -22.37 1.51 28.79
N GLY A 669 -22.52 2.77 28.34
CA GLY A 669 -22.50 3.94 29.22
C GLY A 669 -21.12 4.28 29.78
N LYS A 670 -20.03 3.74 29.21
CA LYS A 670 -18.67 4.14 29.58
C LYS A 670 -18.36 5.51 28.96
N LYS A 671 -17.61 6.34 29.68
CA LYS A 671 -17.09 7.61 29.15
C LYS A 671 -15.89 7.32 28.26
N ALA A 672 -16.15 7.14 26.96
CA ALA A 672 -15.14 6.82 25.97
C ALA A 672 -14.84 8.01 25.05
N LEU A 673 -13.55 8.23 24.75
CA LEU A 673 -13.08 9.20 23.77
C LEU A 673 -12.13 8.52 22.80
N VAL A 674 -12.06 9.02 21.56
CA VAL A 674 -11.03 8.57 20.61
C VAL A 674 -9.78 9.43 20.78
N LEU A 675 -8.63 8.76 20.87
CA LEU A 675 -7.32 9.35 21.05
C LEU A 675 -6.48 9.16 19.78
N LEU A 676 -5.98 10.24 19.21
CA LEU A 676 -5.04 10.23 18.08
C LEU A 676 -3.62 10.45 18.56
N GLY A 677 -2.71 9.62 18.06
CA GLY A 677 -1.30 9.67 18.44
C GLY A 677 -0.39 8.88 17.50
N THR A 678 0.84 8.67 17.94
CA THR A 678 1.81 7.80 17.28
C THR A 678 2.23 6.65 18.20
N SER A 679 2.14 5.43 17.70
CA SER A 679 2.65 4.20 18.32
C SER A 679 4.05 3.91 17.79
N MET A 680 4.96 3.43 18.64
CA MET A 680 6.36 3.16 18.22
C MET A 680 6.49 2.01 17.20
N LEU A 681 5.53 1.08 17.16
CA LEU A 681 5.57 -0.09 16.26
C LEU A 681 4.69 0.10 15.02
N GLU A 682 3.57 0.79 15.15
CA GLU A 682 2.52 0.84 14.12
C GLU A 682 2.45 2.18 13.37
N GLY A 683 3.23 3.19 13.79
CA GLY A 683 3.21 4.53 13.21
C GLY A 683 2.06 5.39 13.72
N HIS A 684 1.40 6.13 12.84
CA HIS A 684 0.18 6.86 13.18
C HIS A 684 -0.95 5.89 13.56
N MET A 685 -1.58 6.13 14.71
CA MET A 685 -2.57 5.24 15.32
C MET A 685 -3.70 6.01 16.00
N ALA A 686 -4.80 5.29 16.26
CA ALA A 686 -5.93 5.77 17.05
C ALA A 686 -6.28 4.75 18.16
N TYR A 687 -6.44 5.23 19.38
CA TYR A 687 -6.74 4.47 20.59
C TYR A 687 -8.09 4.90 21.15
N VAL A 688 -8.68 4.11 22.03
CA VAL A 688 -9.87 4.51 22.80
C VAL A 688 -9.48 4.76 24.25
N LEU A 689 -9.76 5.95 24.75
CA LEU A 689 -9.55 6.34 26.13
C LEU A 689 -10.85 6.15 26.90
N THR A 690 -10.82 5.38 27.98
CA THR A 690 -11.94 5.26 28.91
C THR A 690 -11.53 5.72 30.31
N HIS A 691 -12.43 6.41 31.00
CA HIS A 691 -12.20 6.88 32.37
C HIS A 691 -12.93 6.00 33.38
N GLU A 692 -12.16 5.28 34.20
CA GLU A 692 -12.66 4.59 35.40
C GLU A 692 -12.42 5.44 36.65
N THR A 693 -12.93 5.06 37.82
CA THR A 693 -13.14 5.97 38.98
C THR A 693 -11.92 6.79 39.42
N ASP A 694 -10.69 6.29 39.21
CA ASP A 694 -9.43 7.01 39.49
C ASP A 694 -8.34 6.83 38.41
N GLU A 695 -8.59 6.04 37.35
CA GLU A 695 -7.58 5.69 36.35
C GLU A 695 -8.10 5.83 34.92
N TYR A 696 -7.21 6.25 34.03
CA TYR A 696 -7.46 6.24 32.59
C TYR A 696 -6.92 4.95 31.96
N LEU A 697 -7.78 4.29 31.20
CA LEU A 697 -7.45 3.08 30.44
C LEU A 697 -7.35 3.41 28.95
N LEU A 698 -6.30 2.90 28.32
CA LEU A 698 -5.95 3.06 26.91
C LEU A 698 -6.16 1.73 26.19
N TRP A 699 -7.14 1.68 25.31
CA TRP A 699 -7.48 0.48 24.55
C TRP A 699 -6.90 0.59 23.14
N ASN A 700 -6.09 -0.41 22.74
CA ASN A 700 -5.64 -0.55 21.36
C ASN A 700 -6.69 -1.33 20.56
N PRO A 701 -7.41 -0.71 19.61
CA PRO A 701 -8.45 -1.39 18.85
C PRO A 701 -7.91 -2.41 17.83
N LEU A 702 -6.61 -2.39 17.51
CA LEU A 702 -6.00 -3.34 16.57
C LEU A 702 -5.49 -4.61 17.23
N THR A 703 -5.09 -4.54 18.50
CA THR A 703 -4.63 -5.72 19.27
C THR A 703 -5.65 -6.22 20.27
N GLY A 704 -6.69 -5.42 20.56
CA GLY A 704 -7.67 -5.71 21.60
C GLY A 704 -7.12 -5.55 23.03
N GLN A 705 -5.89 -5.08 23.21
CA GLN A 705 -5.23 -4.97 24.52
C GLN A 705 -5.59 -3.68 25.25
N CYS A 706 -5.72 -3.78 26.57
CA CYS A 706 -5.95 -2.67 27.47
C CYS A 706 -4.69 -2.33 28.26
N HIS A 707 -4.27 -1.07 28.20
CA HIS A 707 -3.13 -0.54 28.95
C HIS A 707 -3.59 0.51 29.95
N LYS A 708 -2.95 0.55 31.12
CA LYS A 708 -3.14 1.64 32.07
C LYS A 708 -2.34 2.86 31.64
N GLN A 709 -2.78 4.07 32.00
CA GLN A 709 -2.04 5.31 31.70
C GLN A 709 -0.56 5.28 32.13
N PHE A 710 -0.28 4.71 33.31
CA PHE A 710 1.07 4.63 33.88
C PHE A 710 1.79 3.32 33.53
N ASP A 711 1.29 2.56 32.56
CA ASP A 711 1.94 1.35 32.07
C ASP A 711 3.16 1.73 31.19
N PRO A 712 4.41 1.40 31.59
CA PRO A 712 5.61 1.69 30.80
C PRO A 712 5.68 0.91 29.50
N PHE A 713 4.87 -0.13 29.34
CA PHE A 713 4.86 -1.00 28.18
C PHE A 713 3.75 -0.66 27.19
N CYS A 714 2.99 0.41 27.43
CA CYS A 714 2.05 0.91 26.44
C CYS A 714 2.82 1.30 25.16
N PRO A 715 2.48 0.74 23.98
CA PRO A 715 3.19 1.03 22.73
C PRO A 715 2.97 2.46 22.21
N LEU A 716 1.99 3.18 22.78
CA LEU A 716 1.66 4.55 22.44
C LEU A 716 2.77 5.52 22.90
N GLN A 717 3.39 6.23 21.95
CA GLN A 717 4.48 7.18 22.22
C GLN A 717 3.97 8.60 22.47
N SER A 718 2.95 9.03 21.71
CA SER A 718 2.39 10.38 21.80
C SER A 718 0.87 10.37 21.90
N VAL A 719 0.36 11.37 22.61
CA VAL A 719 -1.05 11.74 22.70
C VAL A 719 -1.19 13.16 22.16
N ASP A 720 -1.79 13.29 20.98
CA ASP A 720 -1.82 14.57 20.26
C ASP A 720 -3.21 15.20 20.29
N CYS A 721 -4.27 14.42 20.07
CA CYS A 721 -5.64 14.93 19.97
C CYS A 721 -6.64 13.93 20.57
N LEU A 722 -7.70 14.44 21.19
CA LEU A 722 -8.87 13.68 21.66
C LEU A 722 -10.14 14.19 20.99
N PHE A 723 -11.12 13.33 20.77
CA PHE A 723 -12.46 13.76 20.32
C PHE A 723 -13.57 12.83 20.81
N ASP A 724 -14.76 13.39 21.00
CA ASP A 724 -16.02 12.70 21.31
C ASP A 724 -17.14 13.18 20.38
N ASP A 725 -18.41 12.93 20.73
CA ASP A 725 -19.60 13.37 19.99
C ASP A 725 -19.83 14.90 20.05
N GLY A 726 -19.25 15.57 21.05
CA GLY A 726 -19.43 17.00 21.28
C GLY A 726 -18.31 17.88 20.74
N ASN A 727 -17.05 17.47 20.89
CA ASN A 727 -15.91 18.36 20.63
C ASN A 727 -14.60 17.63 20.24
N VAL A 728 -13.63 18.43 19.83
CA VAL A 728 -12.25 18.02 19.57
C VAL A 728 -11.31 18.81 20.49
N TRP A 729 -10.41 18.11 21.17
CA TRP A 729 -9.41 18.66 22.08
C TRP A 729 -8.00 18.40 21.56
N PHE A 730 -7.20 19.45 21.43
CA PHE A 730 -5.80 19.36 21.03
C PHE A 730 -4.87 19.53 22.23
N ASN A 731 -3.87 18.66 22.37
CA ASN A 731 -2.93 18.70 23.48
C ASN A 731 -1.95 19.88 23.32
N ILE A 732 -1.93 20.82 24.29
CA ILE A 732 -1.00 21.97 24.32
C ILE A 732 0.12 21.77 25.37
N GLN A 733 0.12 20.65 26.09
CA GLN A 733 1.14 20.36 27.11
C GLN A 733 2.53 20.23 26.47
N GLN A 734 3.61 20.53 27.19
CA GLN A 734 4.97 20.42 26.62
C GLN A 734 5.33 18.97 26.27
N ASN A 735 5.02 18.04 27.17
CA ASN A 735 5.17 16.61 26.95
C ASN A 735 3.87 16.03 26.37
N ASN A 736 4.00 15.11 25.42
CA ASN A 736 2.88 14.36 24.84
C ASN A 736 2.95 12.86 25.12
N THR A 737 3.87 12.38 25.96
CA THR A 737 3.93 10.96 26.33
C THR A 737 2.74 10.58 27.22
N PRO A 738 2.09 9.41 27.04
CA PRO A 738 0.88 9.05 27.79
C PRO A 738 1.02 9.16 29.31
N MET A 739 2.17 8.77 29.85
CA MET A 739 2.49 8.85 31.28
C MET A 739 2.61 10.28 31.83
N ALA A 740 3.01 11.23 30.98
CA ALA A 740 3.23 12.63 31.38
C ALA A 740 2.04 13.53 31.05
N VAL A 741 1.07 13.03 30.30
CA VAL A 741 -0.11 13.78 29.85
C VAL A 741 -1.19 13.72 30.93
N TYR A 742 -1.68 14.89 31.32
CA TYR A 742 -2.89 14.98 32.15
C TYR A 742 -4.12 14.92 31.23
N PHE A 743 -4.92 13.85 31.34
CA PHE A 743 -6.12 13.60 30.51
C PHE A 743 -7.37 14.41 30.93
N ASP A 744 -7.24 15.31 31.90
CA ASP A 744 -8.31 16.21 32.32
C ASP A 744 -8.58 17.28 31.23
N TYR A 745 -9.48 16.95 30.30
CA TYR A 745 -9.88 17.78 29.17
C TYR A 745 -10.78 18.98 29.54
N SER A 746 -11.14 19.12 30.82
CA SER A 746 -11.87 20.29 31.32
C SER A 746 -11.00 21.55 31.39
N LYS A 747 -9.68 21.37 31.49
CA LYS A 747 -8.69 22.44 31.61
C LYS A 747 -8.18 22.92 30.25
N GLU A 748 -8.58 24.13 29.87
CA GLU A 748 -8.15 24.77 28.61
C GLU A 748 -6.64 25.05 28.56
N SER A 749 -5.95 25.09 29.70
CA SER A 749 -4.50 25.21 29.78
C SER A 749 -3.75 23.98 29.26
N PHE A 750 -4.38 22.81 29.28
CA PHE A 750 -3.81 21.56 28.81
C PHE A 750 -4.39 21.14 27.46
N TRP A 751 -5.68 21.41 27.25
CA TRP A 751 -6.44 20.94 26.09
C TRP A 751 -7.15 22.10 25.40
N LYS A 752 -6.70 22.44 24.18
CA LYS A 752 -7.36 23.44 23.33
C LYS A 752 -8.65 22.87 22.76
N GLN A 753 -9.78 23.53 22.97
CA GLN A 753 -11.06 23.10 22.43
C GLN A 753 -11.31 23.69 21.04
N LEU A 754 -11.86 22.89 20.13
CA LEU A 754 -12.29 23.37 18.82
C LEU A 754 -13.57 24.22 18.94
N LEU A 755 -14.57 23.71 19.65
CA LEU A 755 -15.86 24.38 19.87
C LEU A 755 -15.92 24.94 21.29
N PRO A 756 -16.03 26.27 21.47
CA PRO A 756 -16.20 26.87 22.79
C PRO A 756 -17.51 26.42 23.45
N LYS A 757 -17.55 26.43 24.79
CA LYS A 757 -18.73 26.04 25.60
C LYS A 757 -20.04 26.73 25.19
N ASN A 758 -19.96 27.95 24.65
CA ASN A 758 -21.14 28.73 24.21
C ASN A 758 -21.77 28.22 22.90
N VAL A 759 -21.08 27.37 22.14
CA VAL A 759 -21.51 26.84 20.82
C VAL A 759 -21.95 25.37 20.91
N GLN A 760 -21.76 24.73 22.08
CA GLN A 760 -22.07 23.31 22.32
C GLN A 760 -23.58 22.98 22.35
N GLY A 761 -24.45 23.95 22.03
CA GLY A 761 -25.92 23.83 22.12
C GLY A 761 -26.63 23.25 20.89
N THR A 762 -25.94 23.08 19.76
CA THR A 762 -26.55 22.48 18.55
C THR A 762 -26.02 21.06 18.41
N GLN A 763 -26.72 20.07 18.99
CA GLN A 763 -26.41 18.66 18.75
C GLN A 763 -26.52 18.39 17.24
N ALA A 764 -25.38 18.35 16.55
CA ALA A 764 -25.34 18.00 15.15
C ALA A 764 -25.74 16.53 15.03
N GLN A 765 -26.63 16.21 14.08
CA GLN A 765 -27.03 14.83 13.84
C GLN A 765 -25.81 14.00 13.46
N SER A 766 -25.63 12.87 14.16
CA SER A 766 -24.65 11.85 13.83
C SER A 766 -24.94 11.25 12.45
N ILE A 767 -23.88 10.86 11.75
CA ILE A 767 -23.97 10.15 10.46
C ILE A 767 -24.11 8.64 10.67
N GLN A 768 -23.71 8.15 11.84
CA GLN A 768 -23.92 6.76 12.22
C GLN A 768 -25.41 6.41 12.30
N PRO A 769 -25.79 5.17 11.91
CA PRO A 769 -27.18 4.70 12.00
C PRO A 769 -27.67 4.66 13.45
N GLU A 770 -28.96 4.41 13.65
CA GLU A 770 -29.53 4.20 15.00
C GLU A 770 -29.04 2.89 15.62
N GLU A 771 -29.06 1.81 14.85
CA GLU A 771 -28.57 0.50 15.25
C GLU A 771 -27.84 -0.16 14.08
N ILE A 772 -26.88 -1.03 14.41
CA ILE A 772 -26.18 -1.86 13.43
C ILE A 772 -26.90 -3.20 13.32
N ILE A 773 -27.21 -3.61 12.08
CA ILE A 773 -27.81 -4.89 11.77
C ILE A 773 -26.69 -5.91 11.47
N TYR A 774 -26.66 -6.99 12.25
CA TYR A 774 -25.69 -8.06 12.11
C TYR A 774 -26.26 -9.23 11.31
N SER A 775 -25.39 -9.91 10.56
CA SER A 775 -25.74 -11.11 9.80
C SER A 775 -24.99 -12.32 10.33
N ASP A 776 -25.67 -13.45 10.46
CA ASP A 776 -25.05 -14.70 10.92
C ASP A 776 -24.11 -15.27 9.86
N THR A 777 -22.92 -15.68 10.31
CA THR A 777 -21.93 -16.31 9.45
C THR A 777 -22.31 -17.76 9.17
N ASN A 778 -22.28 -18.15 7.90
CA ASN A 778 -22.64 -19.52 7.50
C ASN A 778 -21.58 -20.53 7.95
N LYS A 779 -21.96 -21.41 8.90
CA LYS A 779 -21.09 -22.44 9.47
C LYS A 779 -20.52 -23.41 8.44
N SER A 780 -21.29 -23.79 7.41
CA SER A 780 -20.80 -24.75 6.40
C SER A 780 -19.63 -24.18 5.60
N VAL A 781 -19.71 -22.89 5.23
CA VAL A 781 -18.65 -22.19 4.49
C VAL A 781 -17.39 -22.04 5.35
N VAL A 782 -17.57 -21.82 6.66
CA VAL A 782 -16.45 -21.76 7.60
C VAL A 782 -15.78 -23.12 7.77
N ASP A 783 -16.54 -24.20 7.83
CA ASP A 783 -15.98 -25.56 7.88
C ASP A 783 -15.21 -25.92 6.59
N ASP A 784 -15.71 -25.52 5.43
CA ASP A 784 -15.00 -25.67 4.15
C ASP A 784 -13.70 -24.87 4.13
N LEU A 785 -13.71 -23.63 4.62
CA LEU A 785 -12.52 -22.78 4.76
C LEU A 785 -11.51 -23.39 5.73
N LYS A 786 -11.95 -23.88 6.89
CA LYS A 786 -11.13 -24.59 7.87
C LYS A 786 -10.44 -25.81 7.24
N ASN A 787 -11.20 -26.65 6.53
CA ASN A 787 -10.67 -27.82 5.84
C ASN A 787 -9.65 -27.43 4.75
N ARG A 788 -9.91 -26.33 4.02
CA ARG A 788 -8.99 -25.82 3.00
C ARG A 788 -7.69 -25.32 3.63
N ILE A 789 -7.74 -24.54 4.71
CA ILE A 789 -6.54 -24.07 5.43
C ILE A 789 -5.75 -25.26 5.96
N GLU A 790 -6.40 -26.23 6.60
CA GLU A 790 -5.72 -27.43 7.13
C GLU A 790 -5.01 -28.22 6.01
N ARG A 791 -5.66 -28.38 4.84
CA ARG A 791 -5.06 -29.04 3.68
C ARG A 791 -3.88 -28.25 3.10
N THR A 792 -4.04 -26.95 2.89
CA THR A 792 -2.97 -26.08 2.36
C THR A 792 -1.76 -26.09 3.27
N LEU A 793 -1.93 -25.95 4.59
CA LEU A 793 -0.84 -26.01 5.56
C LEU A 793 -0.13 -27.37 5.55
N LYS A 794 -0.88 -28.49 5.47
CA LYS A 794 -0.28 -29.82 5.35
C LYS A 794 0.58 -29.95 4.10
N CYS A 795 0.09 -29.50 2.94
CA CYS A 795 0.86 -29.49 1.70
C CYS A 795 2.10 -28.62 1.81
N LYS A 796 1.97 -27.39 2.35
CA LYS A 796 3.11 -26.46 2.52
C LYS A 796 4.18 -27.01 3.45
N ILE A 797 3.82 -27.65 4.56
CA ILE A 797 4.79 -28.30 5.46
C ILE A 797 5.52 -29.44 4.76
N MET A 798 4.83 -30.21 3.90
CA MET A 798 5.48 -31.24 3.08
C MET A 798 6.42 -30.62 2.03
N GLU A 799 6.05 -29.50 1.41
CA GLU A 799 6.90 -28.75 0.47
C GLU A 799 8.14 -28.18 1.15
N TRP A 800 8.00 -27.63 2.37
CA TRP A 800 9.12 -27.07 3.15
C TRP A 800 10.10 -28.13 3.66
N ARG A 801 9.71 -29.42 3.67
CA ARG A 801 10.54 -30.55 4.14
C ARG A 801 10.87 -31.55 3.03
N PRO A 802 11.57 -31.15 1.94
CA PRO A 802 11.82 -32.05 0.80
C PRO A 802 12.71 -33.25 1.16
N LYS A 803 13.52 -33.14 2.22
CA LYS A 803 14.51 -34.16 2.63
C LYS A 803 13.96 -35.22 3.59
N GLN A 804 12.83 -34.98 4.25
CA GLN A 804 12.32 -35.86 5.32
C GLN A 804 10.82 -36.13 5.18
N PRO A 805 10.35 -37.38 5.35
CA PRO A 805 8.93 -37.69 5.28
C PRO A 805 8.18 -37.05 6.46
N THR A 806 7.11 -36.33 6.16
CA THR A 806 6.22 -35.71 7.17
C THR A 806 5.18 -36.74 7.61
N ARG A 807 5.22 -37.17 8.89
CA ARG A 807 4.25 -38.11 9.48
C ARG A 807 3.25 -37.37 10.35
N TRP A 808 1.95 -37.64 10.18
CA TRP A 808 0.88 -36.97 10.94
C TRP A 808 0.35 -37.85 12.08
N ASN A 809 0.46 -37.38 13.33
CA ASN A 809 -0.06 -38.08 14.51
C ASN A 809 -1.56 -37.76 14.72
N ARG A 810 -2.41 -38.78 14.60
CA ARG A 810 -3.87 -38.64 14.71
C ARG A 810 -4.37 -38.41 16.14
N GLN A 811 -3.73 -39.03 17.13
CA GLN A 811 -4.14 -38.92 18.54
C GLN A 811 -3.92 -37.50 19.05
N CYS A 812 -2.71 -36.96 18.87
CA CYS A 812 -2.41 -35.58 19.24
C CYS A 812 -3.31 -34.60 18.47
N THR A 813 -3.53 -34.81 17.16
CA THR A 813 -4.43 -33.94 16.38
C THR A 813 -5.85 -33.89 16.94
N SER A 814 -6.37 -35.01 17.47
CA SER A 814 -7.70 -35.04 18.11
C SER A 814 -7.75 -34.20 19.38
N VAL A 815 -6.73 -34.31 20.24
CA VAL A 815 -6.63 -33.52 21.47
C VAL A 815 -6.50 -32.04 21.15
N LEU A 816 -5.64 -31.66 20.20
CA LEU A 816 -5.48 -30.26 19.79
C LEU A 816 -6.79 -29.64 19.29
N ARG A 817 -7.63 -30.40 18.56
CA ARG A 817 -8.94 -29.93 18.08
C ARG A 817 -9.95 -29.64 19.19
N GLN A 818 -9.81 -30.28 20.36
CA GLN A 818 -10.68 -30.04 21.52
C GLN A 818 -10.24 -28.81 22.32
N ILE A 819 -8.94 -28.54 22.35
CA ILE A 819 -8.36 -27.40 23.07
C ILE A 819 -8.68 -26.07 22.39
N LEU A 820 -8.54 -25.99 21.05
CA LEU A 820 -8.64 -24.71 20.32
C LEU A 820 -9.94 -23.92 20.56
N PRO A 821 -11.15 -24.51 20.53
CA PRO A 821 -12.38 -23.76 20.79
C PRO A 821 -12.47 -23.16 22.19
N ARG A 822 -11.83 -23.79 23.18
CA ARG A 822 -11.84 -23.29 24.57
C ARG A 822 -10.88 -22.13 24.78
N LEU A 823 -9.81 -22.04 23.99
CA LEU A 823 -8.86 -20.91 24.03
C LEU A 823 -9.46 -19.61 23.50
N GLU A 824 -10.45 -19.69 22.61
CA GLU A 824 -11.20 -18.50 22.17
C GLU A 824 -12.18 -18.03 23.26
N LEU A 825 -12.74 -18.96 24.06
CA LEU A 825 -13.76 -18.65 25.06
C LEU A 825 -13.18 -18.29 26.44
N GLY A 826 -12.06 -18.91 26.83
CA GLY A 826 -11.30 -18.54 28.01
C GLY A 826 -10.06 -17.78 27.56
N THR A 827 -9.90 -16.54 28.00
CA THR A 827 -8.85 -15.56 27.65
C THR A 827 -7.42 -16.12 27.75
N GLY A 828 -7.04 -17.03 26.83
CA GLY A 828 -5.74 -17.71 26.78
C GLY A 828 -5.41 -18.67 27.93
N SER A 829 -6.36 -19.04 28.81
CA SER A 829 -6.09 -19.89 29.99
C SER A 829 -6.83 -21.24 29.96
N PHE A 830 -6.18 -22.31 30.40
CA PHE A 830 -6.80 -23.63 30.57
C PHE A 830 -7.84 -23.59 31.69
N VAL A 831 -9.12 -23.44 31.33
CA VAL A 831 -10.23 -23.67 32.26
C VAL A 831 -10.67 -25.13 32.13
N SER A 832 -9.96 -26.07 32.78
CA SER A 832 -10.48 -27.33 33.38
C SER A 832 -9.38 -28.38 33.61
N SER A 833 -9.45 -29.05 34.78
CA SER A 833 -8.49 -30.04 35.30
C SER A 833 -8.57 -31.44 34.68
N GLU A 834 -9.56 -31.74 33.85
CA GLU A 834 -9.76 -33.10 33.31
C GLU A 834 -8.98 -33.36 32.02
N GLU A 835 -8.76 -32.34 31.17
CA GLU A 835 -8.08 -32.48 29.88
C GLU A 835 -6.57 -32.20 29.94
N GLU A 836 -6.11 -31.46 30.96
CA GLU A 836 -4.71 -31.51 31.40
C GLU A 836 -4.28 -32.97 31.56
N SER A 837 -5.16 -33.85 32.03
CA SER A 837 -4.83 -35.27 32.17
C SER A 837 -4.62 -36.03 30.85
N GLU A 838 -5.30 -35.67 29.75
CA GLU A 838 -5.07 -36.30 28.43
C GLU A 838 -3.84 -35.72 27.73
N PHE A 839 -3.64 -34.41 27.84
CA PHE A 839 -2.44 -33.76 27.31
C PHE A 839 -1.18 -34.17 28.09
N ASP A 840 -1.26 -34.28 29.41
CA ASP A 840 -0.20 -34.79 30.29
C ASP A 840 0.11 -36.26 30.02
N ARG A 841 -0.89 -37.08 29.68
CA ARG A 841 -0.65 -38.46 29.19
C ARG A 841 0.15 -38.47 27.90
N LEU A 842 -0.09 -37.54 26.97
CA LEU A 842 0.73 -37.44 25.75
C LEU A 842 2.14 -36.95 26.06
N LEU A 843 2.31 -36.00 26.99
CA LEU A 843 3.62 -35.51 27.45
C LEU A 843 4.48 -36.60 28.13
N GLN A 844 3.86 -37.67 28.65
CA GLN A 844 4.58 -38.83 29.23
C GLN A 844 5.26 -39.71 28.17
N PHE A 845 4.75 -39.76 26.95
CA PHE A 845 5.29 -40.63 25.88
C PHE A 845 6.01 -39.83 24.78
N TYR A 846 5.66 -38.56 24.63
CA TYR A 846 6.18 -37.69 23.58
C TYR A 846 6.71 -36.39 24.17
N TRP A 847 7.88 -35.97 23.71
CA TRP A 847 8.27 -34.57 23.75
C TRP A 847 7.47 -33.81 22.71
N ILE A 848 6.52 -32.99 23.18
CA ILE A 848 5.72 -32.12 22.32
C ILE A 848 6.31 -30.71 22.37
N ALA A 849 6.63 -30.13 21.22
CA ALA A 849 6.84 -28.69 21.10
C ALA A 849 5.94 -28.12 20.02
N GLY A 850 5.15 -27.13 20.41
CA GLY A 850 4.18 -26.47 19.57
C GLY A 850 3.30 -25.57 20.41
N PHE A 851 2.64 -24.64 19.74
CA PHE A 851 1.83 -23.62 20.39
C PHE A 851 0.65 -23.23 19.49
N PRO A 852 -0.45 -22.76 20.10
CA PRO A 852 -1.55 -22.18 19.36
C PRO A 852 -1.19 -20.75 18.91
N ILE A 853 -1.53 -20.43 17.67
CA ILE A 853 -1.44 -19.08 17.10
C ILE A 853 -2.85 -18.61 16.81
N GLN A 854 -3.18 -17.40 17.26
CA GLN A 854 -4.43 -16.72 16.97
C GLN A 854 -4.15 -15.53 16.06
N MET A 855 -4.95 -15.38 15.00
CA MET A 855 -4.88 -14.24 14.08
C MET A 855 -6.23 -13.95 13.42
N PRO A 856 -6.49 -12.69 13.01
CA PRO A 856 -7.64 -12.36 12.16
C PRO A 856 -7.53 -13.01 10.78
N TYR A 857 -8.66 -13.42 10.20
CA TYR A 857 -8.67 -13.92 8.82
C TYR A 857 -8.59 -12.78 7.79
N THR A 858 -7.43 -12.62 7.15
CA THR A 858 -7.25 -11.78 5.96
C THR A 858 -7.28 -12.62 4.68
N ASP A 859 -6.35 -13.56 4.59
CA ASP A 859 -6.09 -14.40 3.43
C ASP A 859 -5.33 -15.67 3.85
N ILE A 860 -5.31 -16.67 2.98
CA ILE A 860 -4.67 -17.96 3.28
C ILE A 860 -3.14 -17.81 3.31
N GLN A 861 -2.56 -16.90 2.51
CA GLN A 861 -1.12 -16.74 2.42
C GLN A 861 -0.56 -16.15 3.71
N SER A 862 -1.20 -15.16 4.31
CA SER A 862 -0.82 -14.60 5.62
C SER A 862 -0.78 -15.67 6.72
N ILE A 863 -1.71 -16.64 6.71
CA ILE A 863 -1.69 -17.77 7.66
C ILE A 863 -0.48 -18.68 7.38
N VAL A 864 -0.22 -18.99 6.11
CA VAL A 864 0.92 -19.82 5.71
C VAL A 864 2.23 -19.15 6.13
N ASP A 865 2.37 -17.85 5.90
CA ASP A 865 3.54 -17.06 6.26
C ASP A 865 3.73 -17.03 7.78
N ALA A 866 2.67 -16.77 8.55
CA ALA A 866 2.71 -16.80 10.02
C ALA A 866 3.14 -18.17 10.58
N VAL A 867 2.65 -19.27 9.99
CA VAL A 867 3.06 -20.63 10.37
C VAL A 867 4.51 -20.91 9.94
N TYR A 868 4.94 -20.42 8.78
CA TYR A 868 6.32 -20.58 8.31
C TYR A 868 7.32 -19.93 9.28
N GLN A 869 7.03 -18.71 9.74
CA GLN A 869 7.86 -17.93 10.67
C GLN A 869 8.09 -18.64 12.03
N THR A 870 7.23 -19.58 12.42
CA THR A 870 7.44 -20.35 13.67
C THR A 870 8.63 -21.30 13.63
N GLY A 871 9.15 -21.64 12.45
CA GLY A 871 10.25 -22.57 12.31
C GLY A 871 9.97 -24.01 12.75
N ILE A 872 8.75 -24.37 13.20
CA ILE A 872 8.45 -25.74 13.70
C ILE A 872 8.70 -26.79 12.61
N HIS A 873 8.50 -26.40 11.35
CA HIS A 873 8.71 -27.24 10.18
C HIS A 873 10.19 -27.56 9.90
N SER A 874 11.16 -26.85 10.48
CA SER A 874 12.60 -27.06 10.21
C SER A 874 13.27 -28.11 11.11
N SER A 875 12.52 -28.73 12.03
CA SER A 875 13.07 -29.73 12.97
C SER A 875 13.81 -30.87 12.25
N GLU A 876 15.10 -31.04 12.55
CA GLU A 876 15.98 -32.01 11.92
C GLU A 876 15.92 -33.42 12.53
N PHE A 877 15.16 -33.59 13.62
CA PHE A 877 15.20 -34.80 14.44
C PHE A 877 14.59 -36.02 13.71
N PRO A 878 15.28 -37.19 13.73
CA PRO A 878 14.81 -38.39 13.06
C PRO A 878 13.51 -38.92 13.69
N HIS A 879 12.56 -39.37 12.86
CA HIS A 879 11.24 -39.87 13.28
C HIS A 879 10.32 -38.85 13.96
N THR A 880 10.52 -37.54 13.75
CA THR A 880 9.57 -36.51 14.20
C THR A 880 8.19 -36.71 13.56
N GLU A 881 7.16 -36.76 14.39
CA GLU A 881 5.76 -36.74 13.97
C GLU A 881 5.21 -35.31 14.14
N PHE A 882 4.22 -34.93 13.33
CA PHE A 882 3.56 -33.63 13.40
C PHE A 882 2.08 -33.78 13.72
N ALA A 883 1.52 -32.82 14.43
CA ALA A 883 0.09 -32.68 14.62
C ALA A 883 -0.32 -31.26 14.24
N LEU A 884 -1.40 -31.14 13.46
CA LEU A 884 -1.95 -29.86 13.02
C LEU A 884 -3.46 -29.87 13.27
N ALA A 885 -3.93 -28.87 14.00
CA ALA A 885 -5.34 -28.57 14.16
C ALA A 885 -5.60 -27.12 13.77
N VAL A 886 -6.71 -26.88 13.07
CA VAL A 886 -7.20 -25.55 12.74
C VAL A 886 -8.62 -25.42 13.28
N TYR A 887 -8.91 -24.30 13.94
CA TYR A 887 -10.24 -23.91 14.38
C TYR A 887 -10.51 -22.49 13.92
N ILE A 888 -11.74 -22.24 13.49
CA ILE A 888 -12.19 -20.92 13.08
C ILE A 888 -13.42 -20.60 13.91
N HIS A 889 -13.35 -19.54 14.71
CA HIS A 889 -14.52 -19.04 15.42
C HIS A 889 -15.28 -18.05 14.52
N PRO A 890 -16.55 -18.33 14.19
CA PRO A 890 -17.34 -17.46 13.33
C PRO A 890 -18.06 -16.39 14.15
N TYR A 891 -17.56 -15.16 14.11
CA TYR A 891 -18.30 -14.00 14.57
C TYR A 891 -19.27 -13.50 13.49
N PRO A 892 -20.24 -12.61 13.81
CA PRO A 892 -21.16 -12.04 12.82
C PRO A 892 -20.46 -11.33 11.65
N ASN A 893 -21.16 -11.21 10.52
CA ASN A 893 -20.71 -10.53 9.29
C ASN A 893 -19.40 -11.11 8.70
N ASN A 894 -19.20 -12.42 8.81
CA ASN A 894 -18.02 -13.15 8.33
C ASN A 894 -16.70 -12.67 8.96
N ILE A 895 -16.72 -12.05 10.14
CA ILE A 895 -15.51 -11.75 10.92
C ILE A 895 -15.05 -13.06 11.58
N LEU A 896 -13.78 -13.45 11.39
CA LEU A 896 -13.30 -14.78 11.77
C LEU A 896 -12.02 -14.68 12.60
N SER A 897 -12.03 -15.34 13.77
CA SER A 897 -10.81 -15.62 14.55
C SER A 897 -10.27 -16.98 14.11
N VAL A 898 -9.04 -17.02 13.59
CA VAL A 898 -8.39 -18.25 13.14
C VAL A 898 -7.36 -18.70 14.16
N TRP A 899 -7.54 -19.92 14.63
CA TRP A 899 -6.61 -20.62 15.50
C TRP A 899 -5.91 -21.74 14.75
N VAL A 900 -4.58 -21.72 14.77
CA VAL A 900 -3.75 -22.79 14.23
C VAL A 900 -2.88 -23.33 15.35
N TYR A 901 -2.96 -24.64 15.59
CA TYR A 901 -2.06 -25.34 16.48
C TYR A 901 -1.22 -26.31 15.67
N LEU A 902 0.06 -25.96 15.49
CA LEU A 902 1.07 -26.86 14.93
C LEU A 902 1.99 -27.35 16.05
N ALA A 903 2.17 -28.67 16.12
CA ALA A 903 3.06 -29.30 17.08
C ALA A 903 3.98 -30.34 16.41
N SER A 904 5.22 -30.37 16.87
CA SER A 904 6.22 -31.40 16.60
C SER A 904 6.28 -32.36 17.79
N LEU A 905 6.25 -33.66 17.51
CA LEU A 905 6.27 -34.74 18.49
C LEU A 905 7.49 -35.62 18.26
N THR A 906 8.26 -35.83 19.32
CA THR A 906 9.40 -36.75 19.34
C THR A 906 9.15 -37.77 20.44
N ARG A 907 9.23 -39.08 20.15
CA ARG A 907 9.04 -40.11 21.18
C ARG A 907 10.16 -40.03 22.22
N GLN A 908 9.81 -40.05 23.49
CA GLN A 908 10.77 -40.27 24.57
C GLN A 908 11.22 -41.74 24.48
N GLN A 909 12.53 -41.99 24.41
CA GLN A 909 13.09 -43.34 24.41
C GLN A 909 13.26 -43.87 25.83
#